data_AF-A0AAW9CH46-F1
#
_entry.id   AF-A0AAW9CH46-F1
#
_cell.length_a   1.000
_cell.length_b   1.000
_cell.length_c   1.000
_cell.angle_alpha   90.00
_cell.angle_beta   90.00
_cell.angle_gamma   90.00
#
_symmetry.space_group_name_H-M   'P 1'
#
loop_
_entity.id
_entity.type
_entity.pdbx_description
1 polymer ?
#
loop_
_entity_poly.entity_id
_entity_poly.type
_entity_poly.pdbx_seq_one_letter_code
_entity_poly.pdbx_strand_id
1 'polypeptide(L)'
;MKQIVAGIVAHVDAGKTTLSEALLYRTGEIRKLGRVDHGDAFLDTNSLEKARGITIFAHQALVEHGDLRLTLLDTPGHVDFAAETERVLRVLDYAILVVSGTDGVQGHTETLWRLLARYGVPTFIFVNKCDAAGFDREAILAQLRKRLSDAIYPLPAMEQSTEGSAVPLDAFAEDIATLDEEAMNDYLEHGALSVGRLRAMIAVCELFPVYFGSALKLEGVEEFLDGLETFTREREWPAAFAARVFKIAHDGQHNRMTWLRVTGGALKAKEIVSSSSCAAASSAPSPVQGDDGTVWSEKVDQVRVYNGAKFETVTEVPAGSVCAVTGLTRTFPGEGLGAEPDAESPSLQPVLTYTVLPAGAESDTAGTSGAAKRGDAGHNNVNQDDAEHDAAKSGTGRNEENDTAGQTAADNSSPARPQFDDLTLHKVITALRELEDEDPLLHVVWVERLAEIHVQLMGAVQLEIIQQTLHDRFGLDVSFGPGSILYRETITAPIEGAGHFEPLRHYAEAHILLEPGEPGSGVTVASALSENDLDRNWQRLILTHLTEREHLGVLVGAPLTDIKMTLVAGRAHLKHTEGGDFRQATYRAIRQGLMEARAGVSGRPETPVESRPDTAGESNCRLLEPWYRFRLEVPADMIGRAMSDIQRMAGTFESPVTDGEYAVIEGEAPVSEMRDYAMDVNQYTHGHGRFSATFGGYKPCHDAEQVIAAAAYDPEADLDNTPDSVFCAHGAGYPVKWYKVPEFAHVDYAM
;
A
#
# COMPACT_ATOMS: atom_id res chain seq x y z
N MET A 1 20.25 25.13 -30.01
CA MET A 1 19.38 24.94 -28.85
C MET A 1 19.68 23.61 -28.21
N LYS A 2 20.30 23.68 -27.04
CA LYS A 2 20.58 22.59 -26.12
C LYS A 2 19.28 22.03 -25.55
N GLN A 3 19.11 20.70 -25.55
CA GLN A 3 17.92 20.05 -24.97
C GLN A 3 18.20 19.49 -23.58
N ILE A 4 17.36 19.87 -22.61
CA ILE A 4 17.48 19.43 -21.22
C ILE A 4 16.11 18.98 -20.72
N VAL A 5 16.07 17.86 -20.02
CA VAL A 5 14.92 17.45 -19.22
C VAL A 5 15.24 17.72 -17.75
N ALA A 6 14.49 18.62 -17.10
CA ALA A 6 14.66 18.87 -15.68
C ALA A 6 13.37 18.65 -14.90
N GLY A 7 13.52 18.09 -13.70
CA GLY A 7 12.40 17.92 -12.77
C GLY A 7 12.46 18.97 -11.68
N ILE A 8 11.32 19.56 -11.34
CA ILE A 8 11.22 20.46 -10.19
C ILE A 8 10.69 19.69 -8.99
N VAL A 9 11.44 19.72 -7.89
CA VAL A 9 11.17 18.98 -6.66
C VAL A 9 11.18 19.95 -5.48
N ALA A 10 10.28 19.76 -4.54
CA ALA A 10 10.21 20.60 -3.35
C ALA A 10 9.43 19.93 -2.23
N HIS A 11 9.64 20.38 -1.00
CA HIS A 11 8.68 20.10 0.06
C HIS A 11 7.36 20.87 -0.16
N VAL A 12 6.29 20.37 0.48
CA VAL A 12 4.97 21.00 0.48
C VAL A 12 5.10 22.48 0.82
N ASP A 13 4.33 23.30 0.11
CA ASP A 13 4.28 24.77 0.24
C ASP A 13 5.57 25.54 -0.05
N ALA A 14 6.67 24.91 -0.50
CA ALA A 14 7.88 25.65 -0.89
C ALA A 14 7.68 26.52 -2.16
N GLY A 15 6.56 26.36 -2.86
CA GLY A 15 6.19 27.15 -4.04
C GLY A 15 6.74 26.58 -5.35
N LYS A 16 6.83 25.25 -5.45
CA LYS A 16 7.19 24.50 -6.66
C LYS A 16 6.36 24.92 -7.87
N THR A 17 5.03 24.74 -7.82
CA THR A 17 4.13 25.09 -8.92
C THR A 17 4.19 26.59 -9.23
N THR A 18 4.34 27.44 -8.20
CA THR A 18 4.53 28.89 -8.39
C THR A 18 5.80 29.22 -9.18
N LEU A 19 6.91 28.50 -8.93
CA LEU A 19 8.12 28.65 -9.73
C LEU A 19 7.91 28.14 -11.16
N SER A 20 7.27 26.98 -11.35
CA SER A 20 6.95 26.46 -12.68
C SER A 20 6.12 27.46 -13.51
N GLU A 21 5.08 28.05 -12.93
CA GLU A 21 4.29 29.13 -13.54
C GLU A 21 5.14 30.34 -13.89
N ALA A 22 6.02 30.77 -12.99
CA ALA A 22 6.89 31.92 -13.22
C ALA A 22 7.85 31.69 -14.39
N LEU A 23 8.42 30.49 -14.52
CA LEU A 23 9.30 30.11 -15.64
C LEU A 23 8.53 30.12 -16.98
N LEU A 24 7.33 29.55 -17.01
CA LEU A 24 6.48 29.52 -18.21
C LEU A 24 6.01 30.92 -18.61
N TYR A 25 5.68 31.77 -17.63
CA TYR A 25 5.23 33.14 -17.91
C TYR A 25 6.38 33.99 -18.45
N ARG A 26 7.57 33.87 -17.86
CA ARG A 26 8.74 34.65 -18.28
C ARG A 26 9.22 34.31 -19.69
N THR A 27 9.12 33.05 -20.09
CA THR A 27 9.45 32.61 -21.45
C THR A 27 8.33 32.85 -22.46
N GLY A 28 7.17 33.33 -22.02
CA GLY A 28 6.04 33.70 -22.87
C GLY A 28 5.16 32.52 -23.32
N GLU A 29 5.40 31.32 -22.78
CA GLU A 29 4.60 30.12 -23.05
C GLU A 29 3.17 30.30 -22.53
N ILE A 30 3.02 30.92 -21.34
CA ILE A 30 1.72 31.34 -20.80
C ILE A 30 1.58 32.86 -20.80
N ARG A 31 0.38 33.35 -21.13
CA ARG A 31 0.09 34.79 -21.22
C ARG A 31 -0.35 35.42 -19.90
N LYS A 32 -0.71 34.60 -18.92
CA LYS A 32 -1.22 35.01 -17.61
C LYS A 32 -0.67 34.04 -16.58
N LEU A 33 -0.14 34.56 -15.47
CA LEU A 33 0.22 33.76 -14.31
C LEU A 33 -1.03 33.13 -13.68
N GLY A 34 -1.00 31.81 -13.54
CA GLY A 34 -1.93 31.08 -12.69
C GLY A 34 -1.47 31.07 -11.23
N ARG A 35 -2.38 30.70 -10.33
CA ARG A 35 -2.09 30.44 -8.91
C ARG A 35 -2.77 29.16 -8.45
N VAL A 36 -2.04 28.43 -7.61
CA VAL A 36 -2.51 27.21 -6.95
C VAL A 36 -3.72 27.53 -6.05
N ASP A 37 -3.61 28.54 -5.18
CA ASP A 37 -4.70 28.95 -4.27
C ASP A 37 -5.97 29.43 -5.00
N HIS A 38 -5.83 29.83 -6.27
CA HIS A 38 -6.96 30.27 -7.10
C HIS A 38 -7.49 29.15 -8.00
N GLY A 39 -6.83 27.99 -8.05
CA GLY A 39 -7.18 26.85 -8.90
C GLY A 39 -7.00 27.10 -10.41
N ASP A 40 -6.19 28.10 -10.80
CA ASP A 40 -5.97 28.48 -12.21
C ASP A 40 -4.52 28.27 -12.70
N ALA A 41 -3.71 27.50 -11.96
CA ALA A 41 -2.40 27.04 -12.42
C ALA A 41 -2.51 26.19 -13.70
N PHE A 42 -1.54 26.37 -14.61
CA PHE A 42 -1.43 25.73 -15.91
C PHE A 42 -1.08 24.24 -15.81
N LEU A 43 -0.23 23.85 -14.86
CA LEU A 43 0.23 22.46 -14.70
C LEU A 43 -0.72 21.62 -13.85
N ASP A 44 -1.36 22.19 -12.83
CA ASP A 44 -2.35 21.49 -12.00
C ASP A 44 -3.70 21.45 -12.72
N THR A 45 -3.83 20.58 -13.72
CA THR A 45 -5.02 20.50 -14.57
C THR A 45 -6.14 19.69 -13.94
N ASN A 46 -5.81 18.76 -13.04
CA ASN A 46 -6.73 17.85 -12.39
C ASN A 46 -7.61 18.57 -11.34
N SER A 47 -8.88 18.18 -11.21
CA SER A 47 -9.82 18.73 -10.21
C SER A 47 -9.32 18.54 -8.78
N LEU A 48 -8.69 17.41 -8.48
CA LEU A 48 -8.12 17.09 -7.17
C LEU A 48 -6.95 18.01 -6.80
N GLU A 49 -6.03 18.23 -7.74
CA GLU A 49 -4.88 19.13 -7.54
C GLU A 49 -5.35 20.55 -7.26
N LYS A 50 -6.35 21.04 -8.01
CA LYS A 50 -6.96 22.35 -7.79
C LYS A 50 -7.68 22.48 -6.46
N ALA A 51 -8.39 21.43 -6.04
CA ALA A 51 -9.16 21.45 -4.79
C ALA A 51 -8.25 21.40 -3.56
N ARG A 52 -7.13 20.68 -3.64
CA ARG A 52 -6.19 20.48 -2.52
C ARG A 52 -5.03 21.47 -2.51
N GLY A 53 -4.75 22.12 -3.62
CA GLY A 53 -3.61 23.04 -3.77
C GLY A 53 -2.26 22.32 -3.74
N ILE A 54 -2.20 21.04 -4.14
CA ILE A 54 -0.98 20.24 -4.22
C ILE A 54 -0.86 19.59 -5.60
N THR A 55 0.36 19.41 -6.09
CA THR A 55 0.61 18.61 -7.29
C THR A 55 0.62 17.13 -6.93
N ILE A 56 -0.22 16.35 -7.59
CA ILE A 56 -0.42 14.92 -7.36
C ILE A 56 0.22 14.12 -8.49
N PHE A 57 0.15 14.63 -9.72
CA PHE A 57 0.66 13.94 -10.90
C PHE A 57 1.81 14.70 -11.54
N ALA A 58 2.79 13.96 -12.06
CA ALA A 58 3.83 14.57 -12.87
C ALA A 58 3.28 15.16 -14.19
N HIS A 59 3.51 16.46 -14.43
CA HIS A 59 3.10 17.18 -15.64
C HIS A 59 4.31 17.71 -16.43
N GLN A 60 4.19 17.76 -17.76
CA GLN A 60 5.24 18.24 -18.66
C GLN A 60 4.94 19.65 -19.18
N ALA A 61 5.95 20.51 -19.17
CA ALA A 61 5.89 21.86 -19.77
C ALA A 61 7.15 22.14 -20.60
N LEU A 62 7.02 22.93 -21.65
CA LEU A 62 8.16 23.38 -22.44
C LEU A 62 8.53 24.82 -22.07
N VAL A 63 9.81 25.06 -21.80
CA VAL A 63 10.39 26.37 -21.50
C VAL A 63 11.53 26.61 -22.49
N GLU A 64 11.43 27.66 -23.30
CA GLU A 64 12.48 28.06 -24.24
C GLU A 64 13.09 29.39 -23.79
N HIS A 65 14.41 29.40 -23.54
CA HIS A 65 15.14 30.58 -23.08
C HIS A 65 16.53 30.60 -23.71
N GLY A 66 16.86 31.62 -24.50
CA GLY A 66 18.15 31.69 -25.21
C GLY A 66 18.42 30.46 -26.07
N ASP A 67 19.55 29.79 -25.83
CA ASP A 67 19.91 28.50 -26.46
C ASP A 67 19.41 27.28 -25.66
N LEU A 68 18.66 27.44 -24.57
CA LEU A 68 18.11 26.36 -23.77
C LEU A 68 16.67 26.01 -24.20
N ARG A 69 16.45 24.74 -24.51
CA ARG A 69 15.11 24.12 -24.61
C ARG A 69 14.93 23.15 -23.45
N LEU A 70 14.18 23.60 -22.44
CA LEU A 70 13.96 22.89 -21.19
C LEU A 70 12.59 22.21 -21.18
N THR A 71 12.60 20.88 -21.08
CA THR A 71 11.40 20.10 -20.75
C THR A 71 11.30 20.01 -19.23
N LEU A 72 10.36 20.73 -18.64
CA LEU A 72 10.11 20.74 -17.21
C LEU A 72 9.14 19.62 -16.83
N LEU A 73 9.53 18.75 -15.90
CA LEU A 73 8.68 17.75 -15.27
C LEU A 73 8.33 18.20 -13.85
N ASP A 74 7.07 18.57 -13.64
CA ASP A 74 6.58 19.06 -12.36
C ASP A 74 6.18 17.91 -11.45
N THR A 75 7.01 17.59 -10.45
CA THR A 75 6.82 16.38 -9.61
C THR A 75 5.94 16.64 -8.39
N PRO A 76 5.33 15.62 -7.78
CA PRO A 76 4.67 15.77 -6.49
C PRO A 76 5.64 16.18 -5.37
N GLY A 77 5.21 17.06 -4.47
CA GLY A 77 6.02 17.55 -3.34
C GLY A 77 5.63 16.99 -1.96
N HIS A 78 4.63 16.12 -1.93
CA HIS A 78 4.10 15.51 -0.71
C HIS A 78 4.71 14.12 -0.48
N VAL A 79 4.98 13.78 0.78
CA VAL A 79 5.64 12.52 1.20
C VAL A 79 4.91 11.27 0.67
N ASP A 80 3.58 11.27 0.68
CA ASP A 80 2.73 10.19 0.17
C ASP A 80 2.95 9.86 -1.32
N PHE A 81 3.47 10.80 -2.11
CA PHE A 81 3.73 10.62 -3.54
C PHE A 81 5.23 10.49 -3.86
N ALA A 82 6.07 10.28 -2.84
CA ALA A 82 7.51 10.24 -2.99
C ALA A 82 7.98 9.12 -3.94
N ALA A 83 7.23 8.02 -4.06
CA ALA A 83 7.50 6.97 -5.04
C ALA A 83 7.28 7.44 -6.49
N GLU A 84 6.27 8.27 -6.75
CA GLU A 84 6.08 8.88 -8.07
C GLU A 84 7.24 9.84 -8.37
N THR A 85 7.62 10.67 -7.40
CA THR A 85 8.79 11.55 -7.53
C THR A 85 10.06 10.75 -7.84
N GLU A 86 10.30 9.66 -7.12
CA GLU A 86 11.45 8.77 -7.32
C GLU A 86 11.50 8.16 -8.74
N ARG A 87 10.34 7.79 -9.32
CA ARG A 87 10.26 7.33 -10.72
C ARG A 87 10.67 8.41 -11.71
N VAL A 88 10.26 9.66 -11.47
CA VAL A 88 10.60 10.79 -12.35
C VAL A 88 12.10 11.12 -12.27
N LEU A 89 12.73 11.07 -11.10
CA LEU A 89 14.15 11.41 -10.94
C LEU A 89 15.07 10.64 -11.90
N ARG A 90 14.73 9.39 -12.21
CA ARG A 90 15.53 8.50 -13.08
C ARG A 90 15.53 8.88 -14.55
N VAL A 91 14.60 9.74 -14.96
CA VAL A 91 14.51 10.23 -16.34
C VAL A 91 14.94 11.70 -16.46
N LEU A 92 15.53 12.30 -15.43
CA LEU A 92 16.00 13.68 -15.48
C LEU A 92 17.45 13.79 -15.95
N ASP A 93 17.79 14.91 -16.58
CA ASP A 93 19.18 15.36 -16.72
C ASP A 93 19.61 16.21 -15.53
N TYR A 94 18.69 17.05 -15.04
CA TYR A 94 18.89 17.95 -13.91
C TYR A 94 17.66 17.99 -13.02
N ALA A 95 17.84 18.38 -11.77
CA ALA A 95 16.76 18.71 -10.86
C ALA A 95 16.81 20.18 -10.45
N ILE A 96 15.64 20.75 -10.18
CA ILE A 96 15.46 22.06 -9.57
C ILE A 96 14.88 21.81 -8.18
N LEU A 97 15.70 21.91 -7.15
CA LEU A 97 15.27 21.80 -5.76
C LEU A 97 14.80 23.16 -5.26
N VAL A 98 13.50 23.30 -4.99
CA VAL A 98 12.92 24.53 -4.44
C VAL A 98 12.91 24.45 -2.91
N VAL A 99 13.49 25.47 -2.29
CA VAL A 99 13.53 25.61 -0.83
C VAL A 99 12.86 26.92 -0.44
N SER A 100 12.01 26.88 0.59
CA SER A 100 11.38 28.10 1.11
C SER A 100 12.40 28.93 1.88
N GLY A 101 12.55 30.21 1.55
CA GLY A 101 13.40 31.14 2.27
C GLY A 101 12.92 31.45 3.69
N THR A 102 11.63 31.20 3.99
CA THR A 102 11.08 31.34 5.34
C THR A 102 11.25 30.07 6.16
N ASP A 103 10.98 28.92 5.55
CA ASP A 103 10.91 27.65 6.27
C ASP A 103 12.27 26.94 6.30
N GLY A 104 13.16 27.29 5.37
CA GLY A 104 14.48 26.71 5.24
C GLY A 104 14.44 25.23 4.85
N VAL A 105 15.51 24.51 5.20
CA VAL A 105 15.61 23.07 4.95
C VAL A 105 14.68 22.30 5.89
N GLN A 106 13.78 21.50 5.33
CA GLN A 106 12.83 20.65 6.06
C GLN A 106 13.25 19.17 5.97
N GLY A 107 12.64 18.30 6.77
CA GLY A 107 12.99 16.87 6.78
C GLY A 107 12.73 16.18 5.44
N HIS A 108 11.62 16.51 4.77
CA HIS A 108 11.37 16.04 3.41
C HIS A 108 12.34 16.63 2.38
N THR A 109 12.83 17.87 2.57
CA THR A 109 13.87 18.45 1.70
C THR A 109 15.13 17.59 1.72
N GLU A 110 15.54 17.09 2.90
CA GLU A 110 16.67 16.17 3.03
C GLU A 110 16.38 14.78 2.44
N THR A 111 15.14 14.30 2.52
CA THR A 111 14.73 13.07 1.82
C THR A 111 14.83 13.21 0.31
N LEU A 112 14.33 14.32 -0.26
CA LEU A 112 14.49 14.62 -1.69
C LEU A 112 15.98 14.75 -2.07
N TRP A 113 16.78 15.44 -1.25
CA TRP A 113 18.22 15.57 -1.47
C TRP A 113 18.95 14.22 -1.49
N ARG A 114 18.63 13.33 -0.55
CA ARG A 114 19.19 11.96 -0.52
C ARG A 114 18.76 11.14 -1.73
N LEU A 115 17.52 11.30 -2.20
CA LEU A 115 17.06 10.65 -3.44
C LEU A 115 17.84 11.18 -4.65
N LEU A 116 17.98 12.50 -4.78
CA LEU A 116 18.78 13.13 -5.86
C LEU A 116 20.22 12.61 -5.87
N ALA A 117 20.87 12.56 -4.70
CA ALA A 117 22.21 12.03 -4.55
C ALA A 117 22.29 10.53 -4.90
N ARG A 118 21.34 9.71 -4.42
CA ARG A 118 21.26 8.28 -4.73
C ARG A 118 21.15 8.01 -6.23
N TYR A 119 20.38 8.83 -6.95
CA TYR A 119 20.21 8.71 -8.39
C TYR A 119 21.24 9.49 -9.21
N GLY A 120 22.17 10.19 -8.55
CA GLY A 120 23.21 10.97 -9.21
C GLY A 120 22.64 12.07 -10.11
N VAL A 121 21.57 12.74 -9.70
CA VAL A 121 20.91 13.79 -10.50
C VAL A 121 21.53 15.16 -10.17
N PRO A 122 22.22 15.81 -11.13
CA PRO A 122 22.73 17.18 -10.99
C PRO A 122 21.64 18.15 -10.56
N THR A 123 21.89 18.95 -9.53
CA THR A 123 20.83 19.74 -8.88
C THR A 123 21.16 21.23 -8.84
N PHE A 124 20.21 22.03 -9.30
CA PHE A 124 20.15 23.47 -9.08
C PHE A 124 19.18 23.77 -7.94
N ILE A 125 19.54 24.71 -7.06
CA ILE A 125 18.71 25.09 -5.92
C ILE A 125 18.11 26.46 -6.18
N PHE A 126 16.80 26.59 -5.99
CA PHE A 126 16.10 27.87 -6.00
C PHE A 126 15.48 28.14 -4.63
N VAL A 127 16.02 29.12 -3.91
CA VAL A 127 15.43 29.59 -2.65
C VAL A 127 14.33 30.59 -3.00
N ASN A 128 13.09 30.17 -2.77
CA ASN A 128 11.88 30.91 -3.08
C ASN A 128 11.39 31.73 -1.87
N LYS A 129 10.39 32.59 -2.06
CA LYS A 129 9.79 33.43 -0.99
C LYS A 129 10.78 34.34 -0.27
N CYS A 130 11.86 34.76 -0.94
CA CYS A 130 12.86 35.68 -0.38
C CYS A 130 12.30 37.08 -0.07
N ASP A 131 11.07 37.36 -0.49
CA ASP A 131 10.38 38.61 -0.23
C ASP A 131 9.65 38.68 1.12
N ALA A 132 9.61 37.56 1.86
CA ALA A 132 9.00 37.48 3.17
C ALA A 132 9.81 38.26 4.24
N ALA A 133 9.10 38.84 5.20
CA ALA A 133 9.73 39.54 6.32
C ALA A 133 10.51 38.55 7.20
N GLY A 134 11.79 38.82 7.42
CA GLY A 134 12.68 37.96 8.20
C GLY A 134 13.53 36.98 7.37
N PHE A 135 13.43 37.02 6.03
CA PHE A 135 14.36 36.31 5.16
C PHE A 135 15.81 36.80 5.40
N ASP A 136 16.70 35.86 5.68
CA ASP A 136 18.13 36.09 5.83
C ASP A 136 18.88 35.15 4.87
N ARG A 137 19.49 35.75 3.85
CA ARG A 137 20.21 35.03 2.79
C ARG A 137 21.41 34.25 3.33
N GLU A 138 22.16 34.84 4.26
CA GLU A 138 23.37 34.21 4.80
C GLU A 138 23.00 33.03 5.70
N ALA A 139 21.97 33.19 6.52
CA ALA A 139 21.47 32.13 7.38
C ALA A 139 20.95 30.93 6.58
N ILE A 140 20.16 31.16 5.52
CA ILE A 140 19.65 30.08 4.67
C ILE A 140 20.79 29.39 3.90
N LEU A 141 21.76 30.14 3.37
CA LEU A 141 22.92 29.56 2.70
C LEU A 141 23.74 28.68 3.67
N ALA A 142 23.98 29.14 4.90
CA ALA A 142 24.65 28.36 5.92
C ALA A 142 23.86 27.09 6.30
N GLN A 143 22.53 27.17 6.37
CA GLN A 143 21.68 26.02 6.63
C GLN A 143 21.74 24.99 5.49
N LEU A 144 21.64 25.43 4.24
CA LEU A 144 21.78 24.58 3.05
C LEU A 144 23.12 23.85 3.06
N ARG A 145 24.22 24.57 3.30
CA ARG A 145 25.56 23.99 3.34
C ARG A 145 25.72 22.94 4.42
N LYS A 146 25.25 23.26 5.63
CA LYS A 146 25.34 22.36 6.78
C LYS A 146 24.49 21.09 6.64
N ARG A 147 23.28 21.20 6.07
CA ARG A 147 22.30 20.11 6.07
C ARG A 147 22.28 19.30 4.77
N LEU A 148 22.66 19.91 3.65
CA LEU A 148 22.61 19.28 2.33
C LEU A 148 24.01 19.00 1.78
N SER A 149 24.84 20.03 1.59
CA SER A 149 26.22 19.88 1.10
C SER A 149 27.03 21.17 1.21
N ASP A 150 28.29 21.06 1.66
CA ASP A 150 29.24 22.18 1.70
C ASP A 150 29.59 22.74 0.31
N ALA A 151 29.26 22.01 -0.76
CA ALA A 151 29.47 22.38 -2.16
C ALA A 151 28.35 23.24 -2.78
N ILE A 152 27.48 23.84 -1.95
CA ILE A 152 26.42 24.74 -2.41
C ILE A 152 26.92 26.19 -2.46
N TYR A 153 26.92 26.77 -3.67
CA TYR A 153 27.42 28.14 -3.89
C TYR A 153 26.51 28.96 -4.80
N PRO A 154 26.34 30.27 -4.53
CA PRO A 154 25.65 31.15 -5.44
C PRO A 154 26.47 31.35 -6.71
N LEU A 155 25.84 31.18 -7.88
CA LEU A 155 26.46 31.47 -9.17
C LEU A 155 25.83 32.71 -9.81
N PRO A 156 26.59 33.49 -10.61
CA PRO A 156 26.09 34.68 -11.26
C PRO A 156 25.22 34.35 -12.48
N ALA A 157 24.24 35.20 -12.76
CA ALA A 157 23.57 35.22 -14.07
C ALA A 157 24.56 35.77 -15.11
N MET A 158 24.68 35.07 -16.25
CA MET A 158 25.63 35.40 -17.31
C MET A 158 24.92 35.30 -18.65
N GLU A 159 24.97 36.37 -19.45
CA GLU A 159 24.47 36.34 -20.82
C GLU A 159 25.62 36.08 -21.81
N GLN A 160 25.36 35.29 -22.85
CA GLN A 160 26.26 35.09 -24.00
C GLN A 160 27.67 34.60 -23.63
N SER A 161 27.73 33.65 -22.69
CA SER A 161 28.98 33.05 -22.22
C SER A 161 29.40 31.84 -23.07
N THR A 162 30.71 31.66 -23.24
CA THR A 162 31.32 30.50 -23.92
C THR A 162 32.04 29.61 -22.91
N GLU A 163 32.41 28.38 -23.26
CA GLU A 163 33.07 27.45 -22.33
C GLU A 163 34.33 28.03 -21.67
N GLY A 164 35.12 28.84 -22.40
CA GLY A 164 36.33 29.47 -21.87
C GLY A 164 36.09 30.79 -21.13
N SER A 165 34.84 31.23 -20.97
CA SER A 165 34.54 32.48 -20.27
C SER A 165 34.81 32.34 -18.78
N ALA A 166 35.52 33.31 -18.20
CA ALA A 166 35.74 33.36 -16.77
C ALA A 166 34.44 33.71 -16.03
N VAL A 167 34.18 33.03 -14.92
CA VAL A 167 32.98 33.26 -14.10
C VAL A 167 33.34 34.18 -12.92
N PRO A 168 32.59 35.28 -12.69
CA PRO A 168 32.82 36.17 -11.56
C PRO A 168 32.26 35.54 -10.28
N LEU A 169 33.08 34.73 -9.61
CA LEU A 169 32.72 34.00 -8.38
C LEU A 169 33.03 34.77 -7.08
N ASP A 170 33.58 35.97 -7.19
CA ASP A 170 33.99 36.83 -6.07
C ASP A 170 34.74 36.05 -4.98
N ALA A 171 34.30 36.16 -3.73
CA ALA A 171 34.93 35.53 -2.57
C ALA A 171 34.84 33.99 -2.56
N PHE A 172 34.03 33.38 -3.43
CA PHE A 172 33.83 31.93 -3.45
C PHE A 172 34.74 31.21 -4.44
N ALA A 173 35.53 31.93 -5.25
CA ALA A 173 36.36 31.31 -6.29
C ALA A 173 37.35 30.27 -5.74
N GLU A 174 38.04 30.61 -4.64
CA GLU A 174 39.00 29.73 -3.98
C GLU A 174 38.30 28.50 -3.38
N ASP A 175 37.21 28.72 -2.64
CA ASP A 175 36.44 27.63 -2.03
C ASP A 175 35.91 26.65 -3.08
N ILE A 176 35.34 27.14 -4.19
CA ILE A 176 34.83 26.29 -5.29
C ILE A 176 35.98 25.53 -5.96
N ALA A 177 37.13 26.17 -6.14
CA ALA A 177 38.29 25.52 -6.73
C ALA A 177 38.80 24.34 -5.90
N THR A 178 38.60 24.34 -4.57
CA THR A 178 39.00 23.20 -3.70
C THR A 178 38.17 21.94 -3.89
N LEU A 179 37.01 22.03 -4.55
CA LEU A 179 36.11 20.89 -4.75
C LEU A 179 36.61 19.92 -5.84
N ASP A 180 37.44 20.37 -6.77
CA ASP A 180 37.93 19.61 -7.92
C ASP A 180 39.40 19.92 -8.20
N GLU A 181 40.21 18.88 -8.45
CA GLU A 181 41.64 19.04 -8.69
C GLU A 181 41.94 19.86 -9.95
N GLU A 182 41.15 19.66 -11.01
CA GLU A 182 41.31 20.42 -12.25
C GLU A 182 40.91 21.89 -12.05
N ALA A 183 39.82 22.16 -11.33
CA ALA A 183 39.41 23.51 -10.96
C ALA A 183 40.48 24.24 -10.12
N MET A 184 41.12 23.55 -9.17
CA MET A 184 42.23 24.12 -8.40
C MET A 184 43.40 24.53 -9.30
N ASN A 185 43.78 23.69 -10.26
CA ASN A 185 44.84 24.01 -11.21
C ASN A 185 44.48 25.22 -12.08
N ASP A 186 43.26 25.24 -12.64
CA ASP A 186 42.75 26.36 -13.45
C ASP A 186 42.79 27.68 -12.66
N TYR A 187 42.36 27.65 -11.40
CA TYR A 187 42.34 28.83 -10.53
C TYR A 187 43.76 29.31 -10.19
N LEU A 188 44.69 28.41 -9.89
CA LEU A 188 46.09 28.76 -9.60
C LEU A 188 46.83 29.33 -10.82
N GLU A 189 46.52 28.84 -12.02
CA GLU A 189 47.14 29.29 -13.27
C GLU A 189 46.53 30.59 -13.81
N HIS A 190 45.20 30.73 -13.75
CA HIS A 190 44.47 31.81 -14.43
C HIS A 190 43.79 32.80 -13.48
N GLY A 191 43.71 32.50 -12.18
CA GLY A 191 43.02 33.32 -11.18
C GLY A 191 41.50 33.31 -11.31
N ALA A 192 40.93 32.44 -12.14
CA ALA A 192 39.49 32.34 -12.38
C ALA A 192 39.10 30.93 -12.84
N LEU A 193 37.86 30.54 -12.56
CA LEU A 193 37.27 29.31 -13.07
C LEU A 193 36.47 29.60 -14.35
N SER A 194 36.53 28.66 -15.30
CA SER A 194 35.81 28.76 -16.56
C SER A 194 34.38 28.22 -16.47
N VAL A 195 33.48 28.69 -17.35
CA VAL A 195 32.12 28.15 -17.47
C VAL A 195 32.16 26.64 -17.77
N GLY A 196 33.07 26.19 -18.62
CA GLY A 196 33.25 24.77 -18.96
C GLY A 196 33.59 23.92 -17.74
N ARG A 197 34.47 24.41 -16.86
CA ARG A 197 34.86 23.73 -15.62
C ARG A 197 33.68 23.61 -14.64
N LEU A 198 32.97 24.71 -14.41
CA LEU A 198 31.79 24.68 -13.51
C LEU A 198 30.70 23.75 -14.05
N ARG A 199 30.43 23.77 -15.37
CA ARG A 199 29.49 22.82 -16.02
C ARG A 199 29.87 21.37 -15.74
N ALA A 200 31.15 21.03 -15.85
CA ALA A 200 31.63 19.68 -15.62
C ALA A 200 31.42 19.26 -14.16
N MET A 201 31.79 20.11 -13.19
CA MET A 201 31.59 19.84 -11.76
C MET A 201 30.10 19.68 -11.40
N ILE A 202 29.23 20.52 -11.97
CA ILE A 202 27.77 20.41 -11.73
C ILE A 202 27.22 19.10 -12.31
N ALA A 203 27.64 18.73 -13.53
CA ALA A 203 27.18 17.52 -14.21
C ALA A 203 27.55 16.22 -13.47
N VAL A 204 28.58 16.25 -12.62
CA VAL A 204 29.00 15.11 -11.79
C VAL A 204 28.65 15.27 -10.31
N CYS A 205 27.81 16.25 -9.97
CA CYS A 205 27.33 16.52 -8.60
C CYS A 205 28.44 16.91 -7.59
N GLU A 206 29.51 17.57 -8.07
CA GLU A 206 30.56 18.15 -7.22
C GLU A 206 30.28 19.60 -6.82
N LEU A 207 29.44 20.31 -7.59
CA LEU A 207 29.04 21.69 -7.35
C LEU A 207 27.53 21.86 -7.52
N PHE A 208 26.90 22.56 -6.58
CA PHE A 208 25.45 22.78 -6.57
C PHE A 208 25.13 24.28 -6.61
N PRO A 209 24.69 24.82 -7.75
CA PRO A 209 24.36 26.23 -7.88
C PRO A 209 23.11 26.60 -7.07
N VAL A 210 23.14 27.71 -6.34
CA VAL A 210 21.97 28.26 -5.64
C VAL A 210 21.59 29.66 -6.11
N TYR A 211 20.30 29.85 -6.38
CA TYR A 211 19.70 31.13 -6.77
C TYR A 211 18.63 31.53 -5.74
N PHE A 212 18.39 32.83 -5.59
CA PHE A 212 17.49 33.37 -4.59
C PHE A 212 16.48 34.28 -5.27
N GLY A 213 15.19 34.12 -4.95
CA GLY A 213 14.17 34.96 -5.54
C GLY A 213 12.78 34.81 -4.91
N SER A 214 11.81 35.44 -5.56
CA SER A 214 10.39 35.30 -5.27
C SER A 214 9.66 34.99 -6.57
N ALA A 215 9.29 33.73 -6.76
CA ALA A 215 8.52 33.30 -7.92
C ALA A 215 7.19 34.06 -8.02
N LEU A 216 6.56 34.35 -6.87
CA LEU A 216 5.31 35.10 -6.79
C LEU A 216 5.45 36.54 -7.32
N LYS A 217 6.61 37.18 -7.10
CA LYS A 217 6.92 38.54 -7.57
C LYS A 217 7.72 38.58 -8.87
N LEU A 218 8.05 37.41 -9.44
CA LEU A 218 8.94 37.26 -10.60
C LEU A 218 10.33 37.87 -10.40
N GLU A 219 10.83 37.88 -9.17
CA GLU A 219 12.17 38.36 -8.80
C GLU A 219 13.14 37.17 -8.75
N GLY A 220 14.33 37.27 -9.36
CA GLY A 220 15.34 36.20 -9.37
C GLY A 220 15.07 35.07 -10.37
N VAL A 221 13.94 35.09 -11.08
CA VAL A 221 13.51 34.01 -12.01
C VAL A 221 14.28 34.08 -13.33
N GLU A 222 14.57 35.29 -13.82
CA GLU A 222 15.31 35.52 -15.06
C GLU A 222 16.78 35.14 -14.87
N GLU A 223 17.37 35.58 -13.75
CA GLU A 223 18.72 35.22 -13.33
C GLU A 223 18.88 33.70 -13.18
N PHE A 224 17.84 33.02 -12.71
CA PHE A 224 17.81 31.57 -12.59
C PHE A 224 17.74 30.88 -13.97
N LEU A 225 16.94 31.39 -14.90
CA LEU A 225 16.87 30.89 -16.28
C LEU A 225 18.20 31.06 -17.01
N ASP A 226 18.86 32.22 -16.88
CA ASP A 226 20.20 32.47 -17.43
C ASP A 226 21.24 31.52 -16.83
N GLY A 227 21.12 31.22 -15.54
CA GLY A 227 21.92 30.25 -14.83
C GLY A 227 21.75 28.83 -15.36
N LEU A 228 20.52 28.39 -15.59
CA LEU A 228 20.21 27.10 -16.20
C LEU A 228 20.74 27.02 -17.63
N GLU A 229 20.54 28.06 -18.44
CA GLU A 229 21.07 28.13 -19.81
C GLU A 229 22.60 28.03 -19.80
N THR A 230 23.25 28.79 -18.91
CA THR A 230 24.71 28.87 -18.84
C THR A 230 25.33 27.61 -18.27
N PHE A 231 24.82 27.03 -17.18
CA PHE A 231 25.56 26.02 -16.41
C PHE A 231 25.09 24.58 -16.61
N THR A 232 23.99 24.34 -17.35
CA THR A 232 23.63 22.97 -17.74
C THR A 232 24.41 22.52 -18.98
N ARG A 233 24.58 21.21 -19.11
CA ARG A 233 25.19 20.52 -20.25
C ARG A 233 24.24 19.44 -20.77
N GLU A 234 24.02 19.40 -22.09
CA GLU A 234 23.24 18.35 -22.73
C GLU A 234 24.01 17.03 -22.76
N ARG A 235 23.28 15.95 -22.53
CA ARG A 235 23.81 14.59 -22.45
C ARG A 235 23.98 14.00 -23.85
N GLU A 236 25.09 13.29 -24.05
CA GLU A 236 25.30 12.50 -25.27
C GLU A 236 24.61 11.14 -25.14
N TRP A 237 23.89 10.75 -26.19
CA TRP A 237 23.09 9.51 -26.20
C TRP A 237 23.66 8.47 -27.18
N PRO A 238 23.57 7.17 -26.85
CA PRO A 238 23.92 6.10 -27.78
C PRO A 238 23.07 6.10 -29.06
N ALA A 239 23.61 5.52 -30.13
CA ALA A 239 22.91 5.41 -31.42
C ALA A 239 21.82 4.31 -31.43
N ALA A 240 21.97 3.27 -30.60
CA ALA A 240 21.01 2.18 -30.51
C ALA A 240 19.73 2.66 -29.80
N PHE A 241 18.57 2.19 -30.25
CA PHE A 241 17.30 2.53 -29.61
C PHE A 241 17.28 2.03 -28.16
N ALA A 242 17.02 2.95 -27.25
CA ALA A 242 16.87 2.71 -25.83
C ALA A 242 15.82 3.67 -25.30
N ALA A 243 14.95 3.21 -24.41
CA ALA A 243 14.00 4.07 -23.72
C ALA A 243 13.68 3.55 -22.32
N ARG A 244 13.35 4.46 -21.41
CA ARG A 244 12.96 4.14 -20.04
C ARG A 244 11.53 4.58 -19.78
N VAL A 245 10.68 3.64 -19.39
CA VAL A 245 9.31 3.92 -18.94
C VAL A 245 9.37 4.47 -17.52
N PHE A 246 8.67 5.56 -17.24
CA PHE A 246 8.64 6.16 -15.89
C PHE A 246 7.23 6.37 -15.35
N LYS A 247 6.20 6.37 -16.21
CA LYS A 247 4.81 6.55 -15.80
C LYS A 247 3.89 5.79 -16.74
N ILE A 248 2.88 5.14 -16.18
CA ILE A 248 1.72 4.63 -16.91
C ILE A 248 0.54 5.52 -16.51
N ALA A 249 -0.30 5.84 -17.48
CA ALA A 249 -1.52 6.61 -17.25
C ALA A 249 -2.59 6.15 -18.23
N HIS A 250 -3.84 6.45 -17.93
CA HIS A 250 -4.94 6.22 -18.84
C HIS A 250 -5.62 7.55 -19.19
N ASP A 251 -6.00 7.71 -20.45
CA ASP A 251 -6.74 8.90 -20.88
C ASP A 251 -8.23 8.84 -20.43
N GLY A 252 -8.98 9.91 -20.70
CA GLY A 252 -10.41 9.97 -20.37
C GLY A 252 -11.29 8.95 -21.09
N GLN A 253 -10.75 8.17 -22.03
CA GLN A 253 -11.42 7.05 -22.69
C GLN A 253 -10.91 5.69 -22.19
N HIS A 254 -10.11 5.66 -21.12
CA HIS A 254 -9.40 4.48 -20.60
C HIS A 254 -8.41 3.86 -21.58
N ASN A 255 -7.89 4.64 -22.54
CA ASN A 255 -6.77 4.16 -23.33
C ASN A 255 -5.50 4.26 -22.50
N ARG A 256 -4.83 3.13 -22.35
CA ARG A 256 -3.52 3.04 -21.69
C ARG A 256 -2.45 3.82 -22.46
N MET A 257 -1.68 4.60 -21.73
CA MET A 257 -0.58 5.41 -22.22
C MET A 257 0.69 5.09 -21.44
N THR A 258 1.77 4.87 -22.17
CA THR A 258 3.10 4.64 -21.59
C THR A 258 3.95 5.89 -21.77
N TRP A 259 4.35 6.51 -20.67
CA TRP A 259 5.24 7.67 -20.67
C TRP A 259 6.68 7.20 -20.54
N LEU A 260 7.52 7.66 -21.45
CA LEU A 260 8.91 7.23 -21.54
C LEU A 260 9.85 8.38 -21.87
N ARG A 261 11.11 8.17 -21.50
CA ARG A 261 12.25 8.95 -21.98
C ARG A 261 13.01 8.13 -23.01
N VAL A 262 13.27 8.70 -24.18
CA VAL A 262 14.14 8.06 -25.17
C VAL A 262 15.59 8.31 -24.73
N THR A 263 16.31 7.24 -24.43
CA THR A 263 17.69 7.25 -23.91
C THR A 263 18.71 6.78 -24.94
N GLY A 264 18.28 6.54 -26.18
CA GLY A 264 19.18 6.19 -27.28
C GLY A 264 18.43 6.09 -28.60
N GLY A 265 19.12 6.40 -29.70
CA GLY A 265 18.54 6.37 -31.05
C GLY A 265 17.35 7.33 -31.19
N ALA A 266 16.26 6.82 -31.76
CA ALA A 266 15.00 7.54 -31.90
C ALA A 266 13.83 6.56 -31.88
N LEU A 267 12.67 7.00 -31.38
CA LEU A 267 11.44 6.22 -31.35
C LEU A 267 10.50 6.66 -32.47
N LYS A 268 10.02 5.74 -33.30
CA LYS A 268 9.11 6.06 -34.40
C LYS A 268 7.69 5.55 -34.16
N ALA A 269 6.71 6.31 -34.62
CA ALA A 269 5.34 5.83 -34.68
C ALA A 269 5.25 4.62 -35.61
N LYS A 270 4.44 3.63 -35.21
CA LYS A 270 4.24 2.33 -35.89
C LYS A 270 5.43 1.36 -35.83
N GLU A 271 6.50 1.71 -35.12
CA GLU A 271 7.62 0.81 -34.85
C GLU A 271 7.24 -0.29 -33.86
N ILE A 272 7.91 -1.44 -33.96
CA ILE A 272 7.79 -2.53 -33.00
C ILE A 272 8.93 -2.37 -31.99
N VAL A 273 8.56 -2.21 -30.72
CA VAL A 273 9.50 -2.13 -29.60
C VAL A 273 9.45 -3.42 -28.80
N SER A 274 10.56 -3.77 -28.17
CA SER A 274 10.68 -4.94 -27.30
C SER A 274 11.11 -4.55 -25.91
N SER A 275 10.73 -5.35 -24.93
CA SER A 275 11.25 -5.25 -23.56
C SER A 275 12.76 -5.47 -23.54
N SER A 276 13.42 -4.97 -22.49
CA SER A 276 14.84 -5.21 -22.30
C SER A 276 15.15 -6.71 -22.20
N SER A 277 16.20 -7.16 -22.90
CA SER A 277 16.77 -8.50 -22.70
C SER A 277 17.79 -8.54 -21.55
N CYS A 278 18.09 -7.39 -20.95
CA CYS A 278 19.11 -7.24 -19.93
C CYS A 278 18.46 -7.28 -18.55
N ALA A 279 18.50 -8.46 -17.91
CA ALA A 279 18.06 -8.61 -16.53
C ALA A 279 18.81 -7.62 -15.62
N ALA A 280 18.07 -6.73 -14.95
CA ALA A 280 18.62 -6.01 -13.81
C ALA A 280 18.98 -7.05 -12.73
N ALA A 281 20.11 -6.86 -12.05
CA ALA A 281 20.53 -7.66 -10.91
C ALA A 281 19.67 -7.34 -9.68
N SER A 282 18.36 -7.59 -9.74
CA SER A 282 17.42 -7.36 -8.64
C SER A 282 16.81 -8.68 -8.17
N SER A 283 16.75 -8.87 -6.85
CA SER A 283 16.23 -10.04 -6.14
C SER A 283 14.73 -9.96 -5.82
N ALA A 284 14.03 -8.93 -6.30
CA ALA A 284 12.59 -8.78 -6.12
C ALA A 284 11.86 -9.28 -7.38
N PRO A 285 10.77 -10.07 -7.24
CA PRO A 285 9.99 -10.52 -8.39
C PRO A 285 9.35 -9.30 -9.08
N SER A 286 9.52 -9.21 -10.40
CA SER A 286 8.79 -8.22 -11.20
C SER A 286 7.30 -8.61 -11.25
N PRO A 287 6.36 -7.68 -11.00
CA PRO A 287 4.93 -7.98 -10.95
C PRO A 287 4.34 -8.45 -12.30
N VAL A 288 5.11 -8.34 -13.40
CA VAL A 288 4.72 -8.78 -14.75
C VAL A 288 5.78 -9.69 -15.38
N GLN A 289 6.54 -10.43 -14.57
CA GLN A 289 7.34 -11.54 -15.10
C GLN A 289 6.40 -12.68 -15.51
N GLY A 290 6.20 -12.85 -16.82
CA GLY A 290 5.81 -14.17 -17.32
C GLY A 290 6.86 -15.19 -16.88
N ASP A 291 6.42 -16.37 -16.46
CA ASP A 291 7.19 -17.48 -15.87
C ASP A 291 8.48 -17.89 -16.63
N ASP A 292 8.71 -17.36 -17.84
CA ASP A 292 9.74 -17.79 -18.79
C ASP A 292 10.83 -16.76 -19.15
N GLY A 293 10.82 -15.54 -18.59
CA GLY A 293 11.83 -14.51 -18.95
C GLY A 293 11.82 -14.13 -20.44
N THR A 294 10.67 -14.26 -21.10
CA THR A 294 10.51 -14.05 -22.54
C THR A 294 10.39 -12.56 -22.87
N VAL A 295 11.28 -12.08 -23.74
CA VAL A 295 11.22 -10.73 -24.32
C VAL A 295 9.91 -10.58 -25.09
N TRP A 296 9.08 -9.63 -24.70
CA TRP A 296 7.85 -9.31 -25.44
C TRP A 296 8.14 -8.27 -26.53
N SER A 297 7.30 -8.23 -27.57
CA SER A 297 7.36 -7.17 -28.59
C SER A 297 5.95 -6.69 -28.93
N GLU A 298 5.76 -5.37 -28.94
CA GLU A 298 4.48 -4.72 -29.26
C GLU A 298 4.72 -3.51 -30.16
N LYS A 299 3.65 -3.08 -30.82
CA LYS A 299 3.70 -1.99 -31.78
C LYS A 299 3.32 -0.68 -31.11
N VAL A 300 4.15 0.35 -31.28
CA VAL A 300 3.82 1.72 -30.89
C VAL A 300 2.83 2.28 -31.90
N ASP A 301 1.59 2.54 -31.48
CA ASP A 301 0.57 3.02 -32.38
C ASP A 301 0.69 4.50 -32.70
N GLN A 302 0.94 5.32 -31.68
CA GLN A 302 1.14 6.76 -31.80
C GLN A 302 2.21 7.19 -30.80
N VAL A 303 2.96 8.23 -31.18
CA VAL A 303 3.87 8.94 -30.30
C VAL A 303 3.32 10.35 -30.11
N ARG A 304 3.17 10.77 -28.86
CA ARG A 304 2.57 12.04 -28.45
C ARG A 304 3.57 12.85 -27.62
N VAL A 305 3.73 14.13 -27.94
CA VAL A 305 4.53 15.07 -27.14
C VAL A 305 3.57 16.05 -26.46
N TYR A 306 3.67 16.16 -25.14
CA TYR A 306 2.75 16.96 -24.33
C TYR A 306 3.36 18.31 -23.92
N ASN A 307 2.50 19.31 -23.81
CA ASN A 307 2.79 20.61 -23.22
C ASN A 307 1.55 21.08 -22.45
N GLY A 308 1.59 20.91 -21.12
CA GLY A 308 0.41 20.97 -20.27
C GLY A 308 -0.64 19.94 -20.69
N ALA A 309 -1.91 20.37 -20.79
CA ALA A 309 -3.02 19.51 -21.21
C ALA A 309 -3.05 19.19 -22.72
N LYS A 310 -2.23 19.86 -23.54
CA LYS A 310 -2.26 19.70 -25.00
C LYS A 310 -1.17 18.72 -25.44
N PHE A 311 -1.43 18.01 -26.54
CA PHE A 311 -0.42 17.20 -27.18
C PHE A 311 -0.44 17.32 -28.70
N GLU A 312 0.70 17.03 -29.31
CA GLU A 312 0.84 16.81 -30.74
C GLU A 312 1.24 15.36 -31.01
N THR A 313 0.73 14.80 -32.10
CA THR A 313 1.18 13.47 -32.57
C THR A 313 2.34 13.64 -33.53
N VAL A 314 3.45 12.99 -33.22
CA VAL A 314 4.69 13.10 -34.00
C VAL A 314 5.05 11.75 -34.62
N THR A 315 5.82 11.78 -35.71
CA THR A 315 6.27 10.57 -36.40
C THR A 315 7.50 9.95 -35.76
N GLU A 316 8.35 10.77 -35.12
CA GLU A 316 9.62 10.37 -34.56
C GLU A 316 10.00 11.28 -33.39
N VAL A 317 10.59 10.71 -32.34
CA VAL A 317 11.13 11.43 -31.18
C VAL A 317 12.59 10.99 -30.98
N PRO A 318 13.57 11.91 -30.98
CA PRO A 318 14.98 11.58 -30.80
C PRO A 318 15.32 11.28 -29.32
N ALA A 319 16.48 10.67 -29.09
CA ALA A 319 17.05 10.53 -27.75
C ALA A 319 17.17 11.88 -27.03
N GLY A 320 17.02 11.83 -25.70
CA GLY A 320 16.95 12.99 -24.81
C GLY A 320 15.54 13.49 -24.55
N SER A 321 14.59 13.22 -25.44
CA SER A 321 13.20 13.70 -25.34
C SER A 321 12.29 12.80 -24.49
N VAL A 322 11.24 13.39 -23.93
CA VAL A 322 10.14 12.71 -23.22
C VAL A 322 8.90 12.67 -24.12
N CYS A 323 8.22 11.53 -24.16
CA CYS A 323 6.96 11.39 -24.90
C CYS A 323 6.04 10.36 -24.24
N ALA A 324 4.78 10.34 -24.68
CA ALA A 324 3.83 9.29 -24.34
C ALA A 324 3.49 8.48 -25.59
N VAL A 325 3.34 7.17 -25.42
CA VAL A 325 2.98 6.25 -26.50
C VAL A 325 1.71 5.47 -26.19
N THR A 326 1.03 5.04 -27.24
CA THR A 326 -0.14 4.16 -27.17
C THR A 326 0.15 2.83 -27.89
N GLY A 327 -0.60 1.79 -27.56
CA GLY A 327 -0.47 0.45 -28.16
C GLY A 327 0.39 -0.53 -27.36
N LEU A 328 1.08 -0.06 -26.32
CA LEU A 328 1.84 -0.91 -25.40
C LEU A 328 0.96 -1.33 -24.22
N THR A 329 0.79 -2.64 -24.03
CA THR A 329 -0.10 -3.21 -23.01
C THR A 329 0.64 -3.89 -21.87
N ARG A 330 1.92 -4.22 -22.07
CA ARG A 330 2.72 -4.99 -21.09
C ARG A 330 3.73 -4.16 -20.30
N THR A 331 3.86 -2.88 -20.60
CA THR A 331 4.92 -2.07 -20.00
C THR A 331 4.68 -1.80 -18.51
N PHE A 332 5.70 -1.43 -17.74
CA PHE A 332 5.50 -0.99 -16.35
C PHE A 332 6.43 0.18 -15.99
N PRO A 333 6.10 1.01 -14.97
CA PRO A 333 6.99 2.08 -14.53
C PRO A 333 8.35 1.54 -14.05
N GLY A 334 9.43 1.99 -14.68
CA GLY A 334 10.79 1.51 -14.45
C GLY A 334 11.32 0.54 -15.53
N GLU A 335 10.48 0.04 -16.43
CA GLU A 335 10.91 -0.88 -17.48
C GLU A 335 11.87 -0.20 -18.49
N GLY A 336 12.90 -0.93 -18.89
CA GLY A 336 13.76 -0.59 -20.02
C GLY A 336 13.23 -1.18 -21.33
N LEU A 337 13.23 -0.39 -22.39
CA LEU A 337 12.89 -0.80 -23.75
C LEU A 337 14.13 -0.77 -24.64
N GLY A 338 14.24 -1.73 -25.56
CA GLY A 338 15.39 -1.86 -26.45
C GLY A 338 16.68 -2.16 -25.68
N ALA A 339 17.70 -1.31 -25.83
CA ALA A 339 18.99 -1.47 -25.16
C ALA A 339 19.04 -0.91 -23.72
N GLU A 340 17.96 -0.29 -23.23
CA GLU A 340 17.90 0.21 -21.86
C GLU A 340 17.62 -0.95 -20.87
N PRO A 341 18.33 -1.09 -19.75
CA PRO A 341 18.02 -2.07 -18.72
C PRO A 341 16.88 -1.61 -17.80
N ASP A 342 16.18 -2.57 -17.20
CA ASP A 342 15.18 -2.29 -16.18
C ASP A 342 15.79 -1.52 -15.00
N ALA A 343 14.98 -0.64 -14.43
CA ALA A 343 15.36 0.13 -13.26
C ALA A 343 15.33 -0.77 -12.00
N GLU A 344 16.22 -0.51 -11.03
CA GLU A 344 16.11 -1.11 -9.69
C GLU A 344 14.76 -0.76 -9.04
N SER A 345 14.27 -1.59 -8.11
CA SER A 345 13.05 -1.26 -7.37
C SER A 345 13.17 0.09 -6.64
N PRO A 346 12.07 0.85 -6.47
CA PRO A 346 12.05 2.07 -5.68
C PRO A 346 12.58 1.82 -4.26
N SER A 347 13.30 2.81 -3.72
CA SER A 347 13.82 2.72 -2.36
C SER A 347 12.72 2.90 -1.32
N LEU A 348 11.69 3.68 -1.67
CA LEU A 348 10.51 3.90 -0.86
C LEU A 348 9.49 2.80 -1.16
N GLN A 349 8.96 2.20 -0.10
CA GLN A 349 7.92 1.18 -0.19
C GLN A 349 6.72 1.58 0.65
N PRO A 350 5.51 1.22 0.22
CA PRO A 350 4.32 1.41 1.03
C PRO A 350 4.44 0.55 2.28
N VAL A 351 3.90 1.09 3.37
CA VAL A 351 4.01 0.51 4.71
C VAL A 351 2.63 0.29 5.33
N LEU A 352 1.57 0.76 4.67
CA LEU A 352 0.19 0.68 5.14
C LEU A 352 -0.59 -0.26 4.24
N THR A 353 -1.51 -1.02 4.83
CA THR A 353 -2.46 -1.87 4.10
C THR A 353 -3.86 -1.56 4.58
N TYR A 354 -4.76 -1.26 3.64
CA TYR A 354 -6.15 -0.89 3.89
C TYR A 354 -7.10 -1.85 3.20
N THR A 355 -8.26 -2.09 3.82
CA THR A 355 -9.37 -2.79 3.17
C THR A 355 -10.28 -1.79 2.49
N VAL A 356 -10.69 -2.11 1.27
CA VAL A 356 -11.71 -1.38 0.52
C VAL A 356 -13.09 -1.87 0.97
N LEU A 357 -13.95 -0.93 1.35
CA LEU A 357 -15.29 -1.18 1.89
C LEU A 357 -16.36 -0.47 1.05
N PRO A 358 -17.61 -0.98 1.01
CA PRO A 358 -18.73 -0.27 0.38
C PRO A 358 -18.99 1.10 1.01
N ALA A 359 -19.61 2.01 0.25
CA ALA A 359 -20.00 3.32 0.76
C ALA A 359 -20.99 3.20 1.93
N GLY A 360 -20.80 4.00 2.99
CA GLY A 360 -21.64 3.99 4.18
C GLY A 360 -21.26 2.95 5.24
N ALA A 361 -20.22 2.15 4.98
CA ALA A 361 -19.54 1.35 5.98
C ALA A 361 -18.73 2.28 6.90
N GLU A 362 -19.30 2.74 8.02
CA GLU A 362 -18.49 3.45 9.01
C GLU A 362 -17.42 2.49 9.55
N SER A 363 -16.16 2.92 9.54
CA SER A 363 -15.12 2.31 10.35
C SER A 363 -15.46 2.60 11.81
N ASP A 364 -15.65 1.58 12.65
CA ASP A 364 -15.87 1.68 14.10
C ASP A 364 -14.65 2.27 14.89
N THR A 365 -13.83 3.12 14.26
CA THR A 365 -12.61 3.69 14.83
C THR A 365 -12.76 5.18 15.17
N ALA A 366 -13.91 5.59 15.71
CA ALA A 366 -14.01 6.85 16.46
C ALA A 366 -13.74 6.60 17.96
N GLY A 367 -12.54 6.13 18.28
CA GLY A 367 -12.05 5.94 19.65
C GLY A 367 -10.78 6.74 19.91
N THR A 368 -10.93 7.88 20.57
CA THR A 368 -9.88 8.68 21.26
C THR A 368 -8.88 9.48 20.41
N SER A 369 -9.31 10.63 19.90
CA SER A 369 -8.48 11.85 20.01
C SER A 369 -9.30 12.99 20.60
N GLY A 370 -8.95 13.37 21.83
CA GLY A 370 -9.58 14.47 22.53
C GLY A 370 -8.96 15.80 22.11
N ALA A 371 -9.71 16.65 21.39
CA ALA A 371 -9.44 18.08 21.31
C ALA A 371 -10.71 18.89 20.99
N ALA A 372 -11.31 19.43 22.06
CA ALA A 372 -12.04 20.71 22.14
C ALA A 372 -12.96 21.15 20.97
N LYS A 373 -14.24 20.78 21.02
CA LYS A 373 -15.32 21.62 20.45
C LYS A 373 -15.48 22.87 21.31
N ARG A 374 -14.97 24.01 20.83
CA ARG A 374 -15.43 25.34 21.26
C ARG A 374 -16.85 25.53 20.73
N GLY A 375 -17.77 25.88 21.63
CA GLY A 375 -19.13 26.25 21.27
C GLY A 375 -19.16 27.59 20.53
N ASP A 376 -20.09 27.69 19.58
CA ASP A 376 -20.76 28.95 19.35
C ASP A 376 -22.23 28.72 18.98
N ALA A 377 -23.02 29.72 19.35
CA ALA A 377 -24.45 29.74 19.52
C ALA A 377 -25.23 29.56 18.22
N GLY A 378 -26.42 28.97 18.36
CA GLY A 378 -27.30 28.62 17.26
C GLY A 378 -27.92 29.79 16.53
N HIS A 379 -28.60 29.46 15.44
CA HIS A 379 -29.74 30.17 14.91
C HIS A 379 -30.75 29.13 14.39
N ASN A 380 -31.98 29.26 14.88
CA ASN A 380 -33.17 28.61 14.37
C ASN A 380 -33.34 28.92 12.88
N ASN A 381 -33.79 27.93 12.10
CA ASN A 381 -34.89 28.21 11.19
C ASN A 381 -35.73 26.96 10.91
N VAL A 382 -37.02 27.15 11.19
CA VAL A 382 -38.17 26.35 10.82
C VAL A 382 -38.36 26.46 9.30
N ASN A 383 -38.78 25.37 8.65
CA ASN A 383 -39.81 25.40 7.62
C ASN A 383 -40.38 23.98 7.43
N GLN A 384 -41.57 23.78 7.99
CA GLN A 384 -42.60 22.92 7.43
C GLN A 384 -43.09 23.55 6.13
N ASP A 385 -43.42 22.73 5.13
CA ASP A 385 -44.60 22.91 4.28
C ASP A 385 -44.85 21.63 3.47
N ASP A 386 -45.91 20.94 3.88
CA ASP A 386 -47.01 20.35 3.11
C ASP A 386 -46.80 19.90 1.64
N ALA A 387 -47.16 18.64 1.38
CA ALA A 387 -48.11 18.28 0.32
C ALA A 387 -48.59 16.82 0.46
N GLU A 388 -49.82 16.64 0.95
CA GLU A 388 -50.67 15.46 0.75
C GLU A 388 -51.27 15.45 -0.67
N HIS A 389 -51.36 14.26 -1.29
CA HIS A 389 -52.38 13.73 -2.24
C HIS A 389 -51.73 12.50 -2.92
N ASP A 390 -52.32 11.34 -3.13
CA ASP A 390 -53.72 10.98 -3.30
C ASP A 390 -53.87 9.45 -3.08
N ALA A 391 -55.01 9.03 -2.54
CA ALA A 391 -55.37 7.63 -2.35
C ALA A 391 -56.49 7.22 -3.33
N ALA A 392 -56.36 6.08 -4.01
CA ALA A 392 -57.53 5.36 -4.51
C ALA A 392 -57.27 3.85 -4.74
N LYS A 393 -58.19 3.06 -4.19
CA LYS A 393 -58.27 1.60 -4.07
C LYS A 393 -58.69 0.88 -5.36
N SER A 394 -58.26 -0.37 -5.52
CA SER A 394 -59.10 -1.57 -5.82
C SER A 394 -58.14 -2.77 -5.97
N GLY A 395 -58.43 -4.03 -5.65
CA GLY A 395 -59.63 -4.75 -5.27
C GLY A 395 -59.23 -6.20 -4.94
N THR A 396 -60.09 -6.89 -4.23
CA THR A 396 -59.92 -8.17 -3.54
C THR A 396 -59.82 -9.43 -4.43
N GLY A 397 -58.89 -10.33 -4.07
CA GLY A 397 -59.18 -11.74 -3.74
C GLY A 397 -59.00 -12.82 -4.81
N ARG A 398 -58.09 -13.78 -4.54
CA ARG A 398 -58.38 -15.22 -4.33
C ARG A 398 -57.09 -16.06 -4.25
N ASN A 399 -57.09 -17.01 -3.30
CA ASN A 399 -56.11 -18.09 -3.14
C ASN A 399 -56.18 -19.07 -4.31
N GLU A 400 -55.04 -19.62 -4.72
CA GLU A 400 -54.87 -21.00 -5.21
C GLU A 400 -53.37 -21.37 -5.14
N GLU A 401 -53.13 -22.67 -4.92
CA GLU A 401 -51.92 -23.31 -4.39
C GLU A 401 -50.81 -23.56 -5.43
N ASN A 402 -49.58 -23.73 -4.89
CA ASN A 402 -48.44 -24.55 -5.35
C ASN A 402 -47.89 -24.39 -6.79
N ASP A 403 -46.64 -23.92 -6.87
CA ASP A 403 -45.45 -24.73 -7.19
C ASP A 403 -44.33 -23.82 -7.72
N THR A 404 -43.28 -23.57 -6.93
CA THR A 404 -41.90 -23.54 -7.45
C THR A 404 -40.90 -23.53 -6.30
N ALA A 405 -40.01 -24.52 -6.32
CA ALA A 405 -38.82 -24.57 -5.49
C ALA A 405 -37.97 -23.31 -5.70
N GLY A 406 -37.73 -22.58 -4.62
CA GLY A 406 -36.85 -21.43 -4.56
C GLY A 406 -35.94 -21.57 -3.36
N GLN A 407 -34.64 -21.65 -3.62
CA GLN A 407 -33.57 -21.55 -2.64
C GLN A 407 -33.79 -20.33 -1.76
N THR A 408 -33.87 -20.54 -0.45
CA THR A 408 -33.65 -19.49 0.55
C THR A 408 -32.43 -19.90 1.35
N ALA A 409 -31.27 -19.39 0.93
CA ALA A 409 -30.18 -19.13 1.83
C ALA A 409 -30.65 -17.97 2.74
N ALA A 410 -30.74 -18.23 4.04
CA ALA A 410 -30.96 -17.23 5.07
C ALA A 410 -29.82 -17.47 6.08
N ASP A 411 -28.80 -16.61 6.05
CA ASP A 411 -28.64 -15.47 6.96
C ASP A 411 -28.61 -15.92 8.43
N ASN A 412 -27.41 -16.09 8.97
CA ASN A 412 -27.13 -15.97 10.40
C ASN A 412 -25.72 -15.38 10.60
N SER A 413 -25.72 -14.19 11.16
CA SER A 413 -24.67 -13.17 11.08
C SER A 413 -23.86 -13.05 12.38
N SER A 414 -22.53 -13.25 12.31
CA SER A 414 -21.60 -12.28 12.92
C SER A 414 -21.90 -10.89 12.35
N PRO A 415 -21.64 -9.75 13.02
CA PRO A 415 -21.93 -8.44 12.44
C PRO A 415 -21.28 -8.36 11.06
N ALA A 416 -22.10 -8.52 10.02
CA ALA A 416 -21.61 -8.72 8.67
C ALA A 416 -21.10 -7.37 8.24
N ARG A 417 -19.77 -7.21 8.25
CA ARG A 417 -19.12 -6.06 7.64
C ARG A 417 -19.70 -5.93 6.23
N PRO A 418 -20.06 -4.72 5.80
CA PRO A 418 -20.73 -4.52 4.52
C PRO A 418 -19.88 -5.10 3.40
N GLN A 419 -20.45 -6.03 2.65
CA GLN A 419 -19.81 -6.66 1.49
C GLN A 419 -20.34 -6.04 0.20
N PHE A 420 -19.48 -5.95 -0.80
CA PHE A 420 -19.90 -5.60 -2.15
C PHE A 420 -20.76 -6.73 -2.74
N ASP A 421 -21.76 -6.39 -3.56
CA ASP A 421 -22.38 -7.39 -4.42
C ASP A 421 -21.37 -7.86 -5.50
N ASP A 422 -21.54 -9.05 -6.05
CA ASP A 422 -20.56 -9.66 -6.99
C ASP A 422 -20.24 -8.75 -8.19
N LEU A 423 -21.25 -8.01 -8.69
CA LEU A 423 -21.09 -7.12 -9.83
C LEU A 423 -20.27 -5.86 -9.47
N THR A 424 -20.53 -5.23 -8.32
CA THR A 424 -19.76 -4.08 -7.86
C THR A 424 -18.37 -4.49 -7.44
N LEU A 425 -18.22 -5.66 -6.81
CA LEU A 425 -16.92 -6.24 -6.46
C LEU A 425 -16.02 -6.35 -7.69
N HIS A 426 -16.52 -6.94 -8.78
CA HIS A 426 -15.76 -7.06 -10.02
C HIS A 426 -15.39 -5.67 -10.60
N LYS A 427 -16.30 -4.70 -10.55
CA LYS A 427 -16.03 -3.33 -11.02
C LYS A 427 -14.95 -2.63 -10.19
N VAL A 428 -15.03 -2.73 -8.86
CA VAL A 428 -14.06 -2.14 -7.92
C VAL A 428 -12.69 -2.77 -8.12
N ILE A 429 -12.59 -4.10 -8.19
CA ILE A 429 -11.32 -4.78 -8.46
C ILE A 429 -10.74 -4.37 -9.82
N THR A 430 -11.58 -4.24 -10.85
CA THR A 430 -11.12 -3.81 -12.18
C THR A 430 -10.58 -2.39 -12.16
N ALA A 431 -11.29 -1.46 -11.51
CA ALA A 431 -10.85 -0.07 -11.37
C ALA A 431 -9.55 0.03 -10.53
N LEU A 432 -9.46 -0.71 -9.42
CA LEU A 432 -8.25 -0.74 -8.60
C LEU A 432 -7.06 -1.34 -9.33
N ARG A 433 -7.25 -2.38 -10.17
CA ARG A 433 -6.18 -2.92 -11.02
C ARG A 433 -5.72 -1.94 -12.08
N GLU A 434 -6.62 -1.11 -12.60
CA GLU A 434 -6.23 -0.02 -13.50
C GLU A 434 -5.38 1.03 -12.77
N LEU A 435 -5.73 1.35 -11.52
CA LEU A 435 -4.91 2.22 -10.67
C LEU A 435 -3.57 1.57 -10.26
N GLU A 436 -3.54 0.26 -10.05
CA GLU A 436 -2.31 -0.52 -9.77
C GLU A 436 -1.36 -0.54 -10.98
N ASP A 437 -1.90 -0.56 -12.20
CA ASP A 437 -1.10 -0.44 -13.42
C ASP A 437 -0.45 0.96 -13.55
N GLU A 438 -1.12 2.01 -13.05
CA GLU A 438 -0.58 3.37 -12.97
C GLU A 438 0.45 3.53 -11.82
N ASP A 439 0.16 2.97 -10.65
CA ASP A 439 1.05 2.93 -9.49
C ASP A 439 1.22 1.49 -8.94
N PRO A 440 2.30 0.78 -9.32
CA PRO A 440 2.54 -0.61 -8.90
C PRO A 440 2.68 -0.78 -7.39
N LEU A 441 2.94 0.29 -6.63
CA LEU A 441 3.01 0.24 -5.18
C LEU A 441 1.63 0.15 -4.51
N LEU A 442 0.54 0.37 -5.25
CA LEU A 442 -0.81 0.22 -4.71
C LEU A 442 -1.12 -1.23 -4.30
N HIS A 443 -0.43 -2.20 -4.90
CA HIS A 443 -0.55 -3.65 -4.69
C HIS A 443 -1.95 -4.14 -4.26
N VAL A 444 -2.78 -4.45 -5.25
CA VAL A 444 -4.19 -4.78 -5.02
C VAL A 444 -4.34 -6.30 -4.89
N VAL A 445 -4.73 -6.76 -3.69
CA VAL A 445 -4.88 -8.19 -3.40
C VAL A 445 -6.31 -8.50 -2.99
N TRP A 446 -6.92 -9.49 -3.65
CA TRP A 446 -8.16 -10.09 -3.16
C TRP A 446 -7.85 -11.17 -2.13
N VAL A 447 -8.26 -10.96 -0.88
CA VAL A 447 -8.11 -11.93 0.20
C VAL A 447 -9.38 -12.76 0.29
N GLU A 448 -9.39 -13.90 -0.41
CA GLU A 448 -10.54 -14.80 -0.52
C GLU A 448 -11.11 -15.23 0.84
N ARG A 449 -10.24 -15.44 1.84
CA ARG A 449 -10.63 -15.83 3.21
C ARG A 449 -11.47 -14.77 3.94
N LEU A 450 -11.23 -13.50 3.66
CA LEU A 450 -11.94 -12.38 4.28
C LEU A 450 -13.05 -11.85 3.38
N ALA A 451 -13.07 -12.28 2.12
CA ALA A 451 -13.81 -11.61 1.05
C ALA A 451 -13.55 -10.10 1.02
N GLU A 452 -12.28 -9.71 1.20
CA GLU A 452 -11.84 -8.31 1.26
C GLU A 452 -10.84 -7.99 0.15
N ILE A 453 -10.90 -6.76 -0.35
CA ILE A 453 -9.86 -6.20 -1.22
C ILE A 453 -8.89 -5.42 -0.33
N HIS A 454 -7.60 -5.78 -0.38
CA HIS A 454 -6.53 -5.07 0.30
C HIS A 454 -5.75 -4.23 -0.70
N VAL A 455 -5.38 -3.01 -0.30
CA VAL A 455 -4.52 -2.11 -1.05
C VAL A 455 -3.41 -1.57 -0.16
N GLN A 456 -2.23 -1.36 -0.72
CA GLN A 456 -1.07 -0.80 -0.04
C GLN A 456 -0.90 0.69 -0.36
N LEU A 457 -0.63 1.51 0.64
CA LEU A 457 -0.54 2.96 0.49
C LEU A 457 0.62 3.54 1.31
N MET A 458 1.11 4.70 0.88
CA MET A 458 2.18 5.46 1.53
C MET A 458 1.67 6.31 2.70
N GLY A 459 0.43 6.79 2.64
CA GLY A 459 -0.15 7.66 3.66
C GLY A 459 -1.63 7.98 3.43
N ALA A 460 -2.21 8.72 4.38
CA ALA A 460 -3.64 9.05 4.39
C ALA A 460 -4.07 10.00 3.26
N VAL A 461 -3.18 10.87 2.78
CA VAL A 461 -3.51 11.78 1.67
C VAL A 461 -3.65 10.99 0.37
N GLN A 462 -2.80 9.97 0.16
CA GLN A 462 -2.95 9.04 -0.96
C GLN A 462 -4.28 8.29 -0.90
N LEU A 463 -4.68 7.81 0.28
CA LEU A 463 -5.97 7.13 0.49
C LEU A 463 -7.15 7.99 0.03
N GLU A 464 -7.21 9.24 0.49
CA GLU A 464 -8.27 10.18 0.12
C GLU A 464 -8.29 10.46 -1.40
N ILE A 465 -7.11 10.52 -2.03
CA ILE A 465 -6.99 10.73 -3.48
C ILE A 465 -7.45 9.52 -4.27
N ILE A 466 -7.11 8.30 -3.84
CA ILE A 466 -7.59 7.07 -4.47
C ILE A 466 -9.11 6.97 -4.31
N GLN A 467 -9.65 7.28 -3.13
CA GLN A 467 -11.10 7.29 -2.89
C GLN A 467 -11.82 8.25 -3.83
N GLN A 468 -11.33 9.49 -3.94
CA GLN A 468 -11.94 10.47 -4.85
C GLN A 468 -11.75 10.08 -6.31
N THR A 469 -10.62 9.48 -6.68
CA THR A 469 -10.37 9.00 -8.05
C THR A 469 -11.35 7.89 -8.42
N LEU A 470 -11.64 6.96 -7.52
CA LEU A 470 -12.68 5.93 -7.72
C LEU A 470 -14.06 6.54 -7.95
N HIS A 471 -14.40 7.59 -7.20
CA HIS A 471 -15.65 8.33 -7.38
C HIS A 471 -15.69 9.08 -8.72
N ASP A 472 -14.75 10.00 -8.97
CA ASP A 472 -14.76 10.92 -10.10
C ASP A 472 -14.58 10.20 -11.44
N ARG A 473 -13.69 9.19 -11.48
CA ARG A 473 -13.26 8.53 -12.72
C ARG A 473 -14.08 7.29 -13.05
N PHE A 474 -14.46 6.52 -12.04
CA PHE A 474 -15.14 5.24 -12.24
C PHE A 474 -16.60 5.26 -11.75
N GLY A 475 -17.05 6.33 -11.09
CA GLY A 475 -18.39 6.42 -10.50
C GLY A 475 -18.61 5.42 -9.37
N LEU A 476 -17.54 5.04 -8.66
CA LEU A 476 -17.55 4.04 -7.60
C LEU A 476 -17.35 4.71 -6.24
N ASP A 477 -18.42 4.73 -5.44
CA ASP A 477 -18.35 5.16 -4.05
C ASP A 477 -17.82 4.02 -3.18
N VAL A 478 -16.63 4.21 -2.61
CA VAL A 478 -16.00 3.29 -1.66
C VAL A 478 -15.55 4.05 -0.41
N SER A 479 -15.31 3.30 0.65
CA SER A 479 -14.61 3.75 1.86
C SER A 479 -13.41 2.85 2.12
N PHE A 480 -12.49 3.29 2.97
CA PHE A 480 -11.33 2.49 3.37
C PHE A 480 -11.35 2.29 4.89
N GLY A 481 -11.07 1.07 5.31
CA GLY A 481 -10.96 0.71 6.71
C GLY A 481 -9.66 -0.05 6.99
N PRO A 482 -9.30 -0.22 8.27
CA PRO A 482 -8.21 -1.11 8.64
C PRO A 482 -8.56 -2.54 8.24
N GLY A 483 -7.59 -3.29 7.70
CA GLY A 483 -7.85 -4.66 7.24
C GLY A 483 -8.40 -5.58 8.32
N SER A 484 -9.11 -6.66 7.99
CA SER A 484 -9.44 -7.65 9.04
C SER A 484 -8.18 -8.37 9.52
N ILE A 485 -8.05 -8.56 10.84
CA ILE A 485 -7.02 -9.45 11.38
C ILE A 485 -7.50 -10.88 11.15
N LEU A 486 -6.69 -11.67 10.43
CA LEU A 486 -6.91 -13.10 10.30
C LEU A 486 -6.47 -13.76 11.61
N TYR A 487 -7.39 -13.94 12.56
CA TYR A 487 -7.10 -14.74 13.75
C TYR A 487 -7.13 -16.25 13.42
N ARG A 488 -6.48 -17.04 14.28
CA ARG A 488 -6.55 -18.51 14.27
C ARG A 488 -6.86 -19.01 15.67
N GLU A 489 -7.41 -20.20 15.80
CA GLU A 489 -7.65 -20.84 17.10
C GLU A 489 -6.86 -22.13 17.23
N THR A 490 -6.45 -22.46 18.45
CA THR A 490 -5.77 -23.72 18.79
C THR A 490 -6.22 -24.20 20.17
N ILE A 491 -5.71 -25.36 20.60
CA ILE A 491 -5.96 -25.93 21.93
C ILE A 491 -4.65 -26.03 22.72
N THR A 492 -4.74 -25.95 24.05
CA THR A 492 -3.58 -26.02 24.96
C THR A 492 -3.46 -27.36 25.67
N ALA A 493 -4.52 -28.17 25.68
CA ALA A 493 -4.55 -29.49 26.30
C ALA A 493 -5.25 -30.50 25.38
N PRO A 494 -4.87 -31.79 25.41
CA PRO A 494 -5.56 -32.84 24.67
C PRO A 494 -7.03 -33.00 25.12
N ILE A 495 -7.94 -33.20 24.16
CA ILE A 495 -9.36 -33.42 24.41
C ILE A 495 -9.94 -34.44 23.43
N GLU A 496 -10.74 -35.39 23.91
CA GLU A 496 -11.48 -36.32 23.06
C GLU A 496 -12.89 -35.77 22.80
N GLY A 497 -13.20 -35.52 21.53
CA GLY A 497 -14.54 -35.12 21.11
C GLY A 497 -15.32 -36.29 20.51
N ALA A 498 -16.58 -36.43 20.88
CA ALA A 498 -17.48 -37.47 20.35
C ALA A 498 -18.61 -36.86 19.51
N GLY A 499 -18.83 -37.44 18.33
CA GLY A 499 -19.89 -37.03 17.43
C GLY A 499 -20.74 -38.20 17.01
N HIS A 500 -22.05 -38.06 17.19
CA HIS A 500 -23.04 -39.08 16.88
C HIS A 500 -24.11 -38.52 15.93
N PHE A 501 -24.42 -39.29 14.87
CA PHE A 501 -25.41 -38.93 13.87
C PHE A 501 -26.29 -40.13 13.51
N GLU A 502 -27.48 -40.16 14.11
CA GLU A 502 -28.49 -41.21 13.96
C GLU A 502 -29.90 -40.60 13.88
N PRO A 503 -30.30 -40.01 12.73
CA PRO A 503 -31.69 -39.65 12.47
C PRO A 503 -32.55 -40.91 12.17
N LEU A 504 -33.18 -41.02 11.00
CA LEU A 504 -33.97 -42.20 10.62
C LEU A 504 -33.24 -43.03 9.57
N ARG A 505 -32.87 -44.28 9.91
CA ARG A 505 -32.15 -45.22 9.02
C ARG A 505 -30.74 -44.78 8.59
N HIS A 506 -30.16 -43.85 9.33
CA HIS A 506 -28.77 -43.42 9.24
C HIS A 506 -28.05 -43.75 10.55
N TYR A 507 -26.74 -44.01 10.51
CA TYR A 507 -25.95 -44.22 11.73
C TYR A 507 -24.48 -43.90 11.45
N ALA A 508 -23.88 -43.03 12.23
CA ALA A 508 -22.44 -42.92 12.34
C ALA A 508 -22.04 -42.37 13.70
N GLU A 509 -20.92 -42.87 14.22
CA GLU A 509 -20.31 -42.37 15.44
C GLU A 509 -18.80 -42.32 15.27
N ALA A 510 -18.19 -41.18 15.61
CA ALA A 510 -16.77 -40.95 15.49
C ALA A 510 -16.25 -40.20 16.71
N HIS A 511 -15.12 -40.67 17.25
CA HIS A 511 -14.42 -40.03 18.36
C HIS A 511 -13.06 -39.57 17.87
N ILE A 512 -12.79 -38.28 18.04
CA ILE A 512 -11.58 -37.62 17.55
C ILE A 512 -10.84 -37.05 18.75
N LEU A 513 -9.63 -37.53 18.96
CA LEU A 513 -8.69 -36.95 19.91
C LEU A 513 -8.02 -35.74 19.27
N LEU A 514 -8.25 -34.56 19.83
CA LEU A 514 -7.61 -33.30 19.46
C LEU A 514 -6.42 -33.09 20.40
N GLU A 515 -5.21 -33.01 19.86
CA GLU A 515 -3.98 -32.75 20.60
C GLU A 515 -3.33 -31.44 20.13
N PRO A 516 -2.72 -30.64 21.03
CA PRO A 516 -1.92 -29.49 20.63
C PRO A 516 -0.77 -29.91 19.69
N GLY A 517 -0.64 -29.23 18.56
CA GLY A 517 0.46 -29.39 17.60
C GLY A 517 1.63 -28.46 17.88
N GLU A 518 2.70 -28.60 17.09
CA GLU A 518 3.81 -27.64 17.11
C GLU A 518 3.36 -26.31 16.46
N PRO A 519 3.78 -25.14 16.95
CA PRO A 519 3.43 -23.87 16.33
C PRO A 519 3.77 -23.84 14.83
N GLY A 520 2.79 -23.51 13.99
CA GLY A 520 2.92 -23.50 12.53
C GLY A 520 2.81 -24.88 11.87
N SER A 521 2.52 -25.96 12.61
CA SER A 521 2.30 -27.30 12.03
C SER A 521 1.00 -27.40 11.23
N GLY A 522 0.07 -26.46 11.43
CA GLY A 522 -1.26 -26.55 10.86
C GLY A 522 -2.06 -27.72 11.45
N VAL A 523 -3.08 -28.19 10.71
CA VAL A 523 -3.89 -29.34 11.11
C VAL A 523 -3.26 -30.63 10.56
N THR A 524 -2.92 -31.56 11.44
CA THR A 524 -2.43 -32.90 11.08
C THR A 524 -3.44 -33.96 11.47
N VAL A 525 -3.53 -35.05 10.71
CA VAL A 525 -4.53 -36.10 10.95
C VAL A 525 -3.89 -37.48 11.04
N ALA A 526 -4.41 -38.32 11.94
CA ALA A 526 -3.95 -39.69 12.14
C ALA A 526 -5.11 -40.63 12.51
N SER A 527 -4.89 -41.93 12.41
CA SER A 527 -5.81 -42.95 12.94
C SER A 527 -5.05 -43.89 13.88
N ALA A 528 -5.61 -44.11 15.07
CA ALA A 528 -5.13 -45.10 16.03
C ALA A 528 -6.02 -46.37 16.07
N LEU A 529 -7.09 -46.40 15.28
CA LEU A 529 -8.09 -47.48 15.24
C LEU A 529 -7.59 -48.71 14.48
N SER A 530 -7.90 -49.91 15.00
CA SER A 530 -7.67 -51.16 14.30
C SER A 530 -8.67 -51.35 13.15
N GLU A 531 -8.26 -52.02 12.08
CA GLU A 531 -9.18 -52.43 10.99
C GLU A 531 -10.27 -53.40 11.48
N ASN A 532 -10.11 -54.00 12.67
CA ASN A 532 -11.12 -54.87 13.29
C ASN A 532 -12.25 -54.08 13.98
N ASP A 533 -11.98 -52.84 14.40
CA ASP A 533 -12.93 -52.03 15.16
C ASP A 533 -13.78 -51.14 14.24
N LEU A 534 -13.17 -50.64 13.16
CA LEU A 534 -13.84 -49.92 12.09
C LEU A 534 -13.16 -50.22 10.75
N ASP A 535 -13.95 -50.60 9.75
CA ASP A 535 -13.43 -50.90 8.41
C ASP A 535 -12.59 -49.75 7.84
N ARG A 536 -11.51 -50.10 7.13
CA ARG A 536 -10.53 -49.14 6.59
C ARG A 536 -11.14 -48.10 5.66
N ASN A 537 -12.20 -48.42 4.93
CA ASN A 537 -12.91 -47.48 4.06
C ASN A 537 -13.52 -46.32 4.88
N TRP A 538 -14.16 -46.62 6.01
CA TRP A 538 -14.75 -45.62 6.90
C TRP A 538 -13.68 -44.80 7.61
N GLN A 539 -12.59 -45.42 8.07
CA GLN A 539 -11.46 -44.67 8.62
C GLN A 539 -10.91 -43.65 7.62
N ARG A 540 -10.68 -44.06 6.36
CA ARG A 540 -10.22 -43.16 5.30
C ARG A 540 -11.22 -42.04 5.02
N LEU A 541 -12.51 -42.33 5.07
CA LEU A 541 -13.57 -41.35 4.86
C LEU A 541 -13.57 -40.29 5.96
N ILE A 542 -13.48 -40.70 7.23
CA ILE A 542 -13.35 -39.78 8.37
C ILE A 542 -12.11 -38.90 8.22
N LEU A 543 -10.94 -39.49 7.93
CA LEU A 543 -9.71 -38.72 7.71
C LEU A 543 -9.82 -37.71 6.55
N THR A 544 -10.59 -38.05 5.51
CA THR A 544 -10.91 -37.12 4.41
C THR A 544 -11.75 -35.95 4.94
N HIS A 545 -12.79 -36.22 5.73
CA HIS A 545 -13.62 -35.16 6.32
C HIS A 545 -12.88 -34.30 7.34
N LEU A 546 -11.86 -34.82 8.02
CA LEU A 546 -10.98 -34.02 8.87
C LEU A 546 -10.17 -32.99 8.07
N THR A 547 -9.91 -33.21 6.78
CA THR A 547 -9.04 -32.36 5.95
C THR A 547 -9.75 -31.63 4.80
N GLU A 548 -11.00 -32.00 4.48
CA GLU A 548 -11.71 -31.43 3.32
C GLU A 548 -12.15 -29.97 3.49
N ARG A 549 -12.20 -29.47 4.73
CA ARG A 549 -12.54 -28.07 5.04
C ARG A 549 -11.72 -27.52 6.20
N GLU A 550 -11.57 -26.21 6.26
CA GLU A 550 -11.07 -25.54 7.47
C GLU A 550 -12.13 -25.64 8.56
N HIS A 551 -11.80 -26.30 9.68
CA HIS A 551 -12.68 -26.37 10.84
C HIS A 551 -12.56 -25.08 11.64
N LEU A 552 -13.69 -24.57 12.13
CA LEU A 552 -13.74 -23.33 12.90
C LEU A 552 -13.69 -23.60 14.40
N GLY A 553 -13.02 -22.71 15.11
CA GLY A 553 -12.95 -22.69 16.56
C GLY A 553 -14.24 -22.18 17.21
N VAL A 554 -14.26 -22.21 18.54
CA VAL A 554 -15.44 -21.91 19.36
C VAL A 554 -15.32 -20.60 20.13
N LEU A 555 -14.20 -19.88 20.01
CA LEU A 555 -13.99 -18.59 20.67
C LEU A 555 -14.52 -17.44 19.83
N VAL A 556 -14.02 -17.30 18.61
CA VAL A 556 -14.42 -16.23 17.67
C VAL A 556 -14.88 -16.78 16.31
N GLY A 557 -14.89 -18.11 16.16
CA GLY A 557 -15.19 -18.75 14.88
C GLY A 557 -14.03 -18.69 13.90
N ALA A 558 -12.80 -18.49 14.39
CA ALA A 558 -11.62 -18.44 13.54
C ALA A 558 -11.14 -19.86 13.17
N PRO A 559 -10.51 -20.06 12.00
CA PRO A 559 -10.02 -21.38 11.60
C PRO A 559 -9.01 -21.98 12.58
N LEU A 560 -9.10 -23.29 12.79
CA LEU A 560 -8.18 -24.03 13.65
C LEU A 560 -6.80 -24.18 12.99
N THR A 561 -5.76 -24.12 13.81
CA THR A 561 -4.38 -24.42 13.42
C THR A 561 -3.62 -25.07 14.57
N ASP A 562 -2.52 -25.73 14.24
CA ASP A 562 -1.59 -26.34 15.19
C ASP A 562 -2.31 -27.36 16.10
N ILE A 563 -3.08 -28.25 15.45
CA ILE A 563 -3.84 -29.33 16.11
C ILE A 563 -3.56 -30.64 15.38
N LYS A 564 -3.31 -31.70 16.15
CA LYS A 564 -3.29 -33.07 15.66
C LYS A 564 -4.62 -33.74 15.98
N MET A 565 -5.35 -34.17 14.95
CA MET A 565 -6.65 -34.84 15.05
C MET A 565 -6.46 -36.34 14.82
N THR A 566 -6.62 -37.14 15.87
CA THR A 566 -6.45 -38.59 15.82
C THR A 566 -7.79 -39.28 15.96
N LEU A 567 -8.18 -40.10 14.97
CA LEU A 567 -9.33 -40.98 15.08
C LEU A 567 -9.02 -42.11 16.08
N VAL A 568 -9.72 -42.12 17.23
CA VAL A 568 -9.47 -43.04 18.35
C VAL A 568 -10.58 -44.06 18.55
N ALA A 569 -11.81 -43.71 18.24
CA ALA A 569 -12.94 -44.64 18.28
C ALA A 569 -13.97 -44.31 17.20
N GLY A 570 -14.78 -45.29 16.80
CA GLY A 570 -15.84 -45.06 15.83
C GLY A 570 -16.67 -46.32 15.59
N ARG A 571 -17.89 -46.13 15.11
CA ARG A 571 -18.84 -47.22 14.88
C ARG A 571 -19.69 -46.96 13.64
N ALA A 572 -19.89 -48.02 12.85
CA ALA A 572 -20.77 -48.05 11.70
C ALA A 572 -21.84 -49.13 11.86
N HIS A 573 -22.97 -48.95 11.19
CA HIS A 573 -24.05 -49.93 11.04
C HIS A 573 -24.09 -50.47 9.62
N LEU A 574 -24.07 -51.80 9.49
CA LEU A 574 -23.97 -52.53 8.20
C LEU A 574 -24.99 -52.14 7.12
N LYS A 575 -26.17 -51.66 7.52
CA LYS A 575 -27.28 -51.33 6.59
C LYS A 575 -27.67 -49.85 6.57
N HIS A 576 -27.20 -49.08 7.53
CA HIS A 576 -27.73 -47.74 7.80
C HIS A 576 -26.64 -46.67 7.72
N THR A 577 -25.36 -47.03 7.74
CA THR A 577 -24.31 -46.04 7.54
C THR A 577 -24.11 -45.73 6.07
N GLU A 578 -24.21 -44.44 5.75
CA GLU A 578 -23.85 -43.88 4.45
C GLU A 578 -22.64 -42.96 4.59
N GLY A 579 -22.01 -42.61 3.45
CA GLY A 579 -20.83 -41.75 3.47
C GLY A 579 -21.08 -40.36 4.08
N GLY A 580 -22.28 -39.81 3.89
CA GLY A 580 -22.66 -38.52 4.47
C GLY A 580 -22.79 -38.53 6.00
N ASP A 581 -23.05 -39.69 6.61
CA ASP A 581 -23.27 -39.79 8.05
C ASP A 581 -21.97 -39.57 8.82
N PHE A 582 -20.86 -40.17 8.34
CA PHE A 582 -19.55 -39.96 8.94
C PHE A 582 -19.05 -38.53 8.77
N ARG A 583 -19.43 -37.81 7.71
CA ARG A 583 -19.18 -36.37 7.61
C ARG A 583 -19.82 -35.62 8.77
N GLN A 584 -21.12 -35.85 8.99
CA GLN A 584 -21.89 -35.20 10.05
C GLN A 584 -21.37 -35.56 11.45
N ALA A 585 -21.04 -36.83 11.69
CA ALA A 585 -20.47 -37.29 12.96
C ALA A 585 -19.08 -36.70 13.22
N THR A 586 -18.19 -36.68 12.21
CA THR A 586 -16.82 -36.16 12.35
C THR A 586 -16.82 -34.66 12.70
N TYR A 587 -17.63 -33.85 12.01
CA TYR A 587 -17.69 -32.40 12.29
C TYR A 587 -18.21 -32.10 13.69
N ARG A 588 -19.21 -32.87 14.14
CA ARG A 588 -19.76 -32.76 15.50
C ARG A 588 -18.76 -33.19 16.55
N ALA A 589 -17.98 -34.24 16.29
CA ALA A 589 -16.93 -34.69 17.20
C ALA A 589 -15.89 -33.59 17.45
N ILE A 590 -15.41 -32.92 16.39
CA ILE A 590 -14.49 -31.78 16.52
C ILE A 590 -15.14 -30.66 17.33
N ARG A 591 -16.35 -30.23 16.95
CA ARG A 591 -17.02 -29.11 17.61
C ARG A 591 -17.37 -29.41 19.07
N GLN A 592 -17.80 -30.61 19.38
CA GLN A 592 -18.10 -31.07 20.73
C GLN A 592 -16.83 -31.09 21.60
N GLY A 593 -15.72 -31.63 21.09
CA GLY A 593 -14.43 -31.61 21.78
C GLY A 593 -13.91 -30.19 22.03
N LEU A 594 -14.11 -29.26 21.09
CA LEU A 594 -13.77 -27.86 21.30
C LEU A 594 -14.65 -27.17 22.35
N MET A 595 -15.94 -27.49 22.40
CA MET A 595 -16.84 -26.98 23.45
C MET A 595 -16.46 -27.50 24.83
N GLU A 596 -16.08 -28.78 24.93
CA GLU A 596 -15.52 -29.39 26.13
C GLU A 596 -14.19 -28.71 26.55
N ALA A 597 -13.28 -28.49 25.60
CA ALA A 597 -12.04 -27.76 25.84
C ALA A 597 -12.30 -26.32 26.33
N ARG A 598 -13.26 -25.60 25.75
CA ARG A 598 -13.67 -24.26 26.18
C ARG A 598 -14.24 -24.27 27.61
N ALA A 599 -14.99 -25.30 27.98
CA ALA A 599 -15.56 -25.46 29.32
C ALA A 599 -14.55 -26.01 30.35
N GLY A 600 -13.38 -26.49 29.91
CA GLY A 600 -12.41 -27.15 30.78
C GLY A 600 -12.90 -28.50 31.32
N VAL A 601 -13.84 -29.15 30.63
CA VAL A 601 -14.41 -30.45 31.01
C VAL A 601 -13.98 -31.49 29.99
N SER A 602 -13.71 -32.73 30.40
CA SER A 602 -13.37 -33.81 29.47
C SER A 602 -13.97 -35.15 29.89
N GLY A 603 -14.32 -35.95 28.89
CA GLY A 603 -14.67 -37.36 29.05
C GLY A 603 -16.05 -37.62 29.65
N ARG A 604 -16.32 -38.89 29.98
CA ARG A 604 -17.62 -39.31 30.52
C ARG A 604 -17.74 -38.90 31.99
N PRO A 605 -18.73 -38.08 32.36
CA PRO A 605 -18.87 -37.60 33.73
C PRO A 605 -19.29 -38.73 34.67
N GLU A 606 -18.72 -38.77 35.89
CA GLU A 606 -19.06 -39.77 36.92
C GLU A 606 -20.52 -39.67 37.39
N THR A 607 -21.10 -38.48 37.29
CA THR A 607 -22.50 -38.17 37.62
C THR A 607 -23.20 -37.53 36.44
N PRO A 608 -24.48 -37.83 36.17
CA PRO A 608 -25.23 -37.20 35.07
C PRO A 608 -25.21 -35.67 35.14
N VAL A 609 -25.01 -35.03 34.00
CA VAL A 609 -24.94 -33.58 33.84
C VAL A 609 -26.35 -33.00 33.78
N GLU A 610 -26.79 -32.47 34.92
CA GLU A 610 -28.13 -31.88 35.05
C GLU A 610 -28.24 -30.49 34.38
N SER A 611 -27.14 -29.75 34.26
CA SER A 611 -27.12 -28.37 33.76
C SER A 611 -25.89 -28.07 32.88
N ARG A 612 -26.03 -27.08 31.99
CA ARG A 612 -24.95 -26.64 31.08
C ARG A 612 -23.72 -26.19 31.90
N PRO A 613 -22.50 -26.68 31.58
CA PRO A 613 -21.28 -26.24 32.26
C PRO A 613 -20.98 -24.78 31.96
N ASP A 614 -20.37 -24.10 32.92
CA ASP A 614 -19.95 -22.71 32.76
C ASP A 614 -18.76 -22.63 31.81
N THR A 615 -18.94 -21.94 30.68
CA THR A 615 -17.91 -21.72 29.67
C THR A 615 -17.08 -20.45 29.91
N ALA A 616 -17.25 -19.80 31.07
CA ALA A 616 -16.51 -18.60 31.46
C ALA A 616 -15.25 -18.88 32.31
N GLY A 617 -14.94 -20.16 32.58
CA GLY A 617 -13.74 -20.59 33.33
C GLY A 617 -12.44 -20.62 32.52
N GLU A 618 -11.40 -21.27 33.07
CA GLU A 618 -10.13 -21.50 32.36
C GLU A 618 -10.37 -22.37 31.11
N SER A 619 -10.31 -21.73 29.94
CA SER A 619 -10.52 -22.35 28.63
C SER A 619 -9.24 -23.00 28.12
N ASN A 620 -9.33 -24.26 27.68
CA ASN A 620 -8.24 -24.94 26.95
C ASN A 620 -8.19 -24.56 25.46
N CYS A 621 -9.07 -23.68 24.99
CA CYS A 621 -8.98 -23.06 23.67
C CYS A 621 -8.19 -21.75 23.77
N ARG A 622 -7.35 -21.49 22.75
CA ARG A 622 -6.49 -20.31 22.68
C ARG A 622 -6.65 -19.60 21.35
N LEU A 623 -6.84 -18.28 21.41
CA LEU A 623 -6.82 -17.40 20.25
C LEU A 623 -5.37 -17.04 19.89
N LEU A 624 -5.05 -17.13 18.61
CA LEU A 624 -3.79 -16.75 18.02
C LEU A 624 -4.01 -15.57 17.08
N GLU A 625 -3.07 -14.64 17.09
CA GLU A 625 -3.05 -13.50 16.18
C GLU A 625 -1.77 -13.52 15.33
N PRO A 626 -1.77 -12.89 14.14
CA PRO A 626 -0.60 -12.75 13.31
C PRO A 626 0.35 -11.70 13.89
N TRP A 627 1.65 -11.96 13.80
CA TRP A 627 2.72 -11.06 14.24
C TRP A 627 3.59 -10.64 13.07
N TYR A 628 4.07 -9.39 13.09
CA TYR A 628 5.10 -8.91 12.18
C TYR A 628 6.49 -9.15 12.75
N ARG A 629 7.46 -9.43 11.87
CA ARG A 629 8.89 -9.13 12.08
C ARG A 629 9.17 -7.78 11.44
N PHE A 630 9.56 -6.80 12.25
CA PHE A 630 9.80 -5.45 11.79
C PHE A 630 11.28 -5.06 11.87
N ARG A 631 11.63 -4.09 11.03
CA ARG A 631 12.88 -3.36 11.05
C ARG A 631 12.56 -1.86 10.96
N LEU A 632 12.95 -1.14 12.00
CA LEU A 632 12.67 0.28 12.21
C LEU A 632 13.99 1.06 12.25
N GLU A 633 14.16 2.01 11.33
CA GLU A 633 15.28 2.95 11.30
C GLU A 633 14.76 4.31 11.78
N VAL A 634 15.39 4.89 12.80
CA VAL A 634 15.02 6.22 13.34
C VAL A 634 16.27 7.03 13.65
N PRO A 635 16.19 8.37 13.62
CA PRO A 635 17.26 9.22 14.14
C PRO A 635 17.66 8.84 15.57
N ALA A 636 18.96 8.91 15.88
CA ALA A 636 19.50 8.42 17.16
C ALA A 636 18.91 9.14 18.39
N ASP A 637 18.46 10.38 18.25
CA ASP A 637 17.78 11.16 19.30
C ASP A 637 16.34 10.71 19.59
N MET A 638 15.70 10.00 18.65
CA MET A 638 14.31 9.52 18.74
C MET A 638 14.20 8.06 19.19
N ILE A 639 15.32 7.38 19.44
CA ILE A 639 15.37 5.95 19.80
C ILE A 639 14.52 5.60 21.03
N GLY A 640 14.54 6.44 22.07
CA GLY A 640 13.82 6.17 23.33
C GLY A 640 12.30 6.20 23.15
N ARG A 641 11.80 7.07 22.26
CA ARG A 641 10.39 7.11 21.90
C ARG A 641 10.00 5.85 21.13
N ALA A 642 10.76 5.49 20.10
CA ALA A 642 10.51 4.30 19.30
C ALA A 642 10.44 3.02 20.15
N MET A 643 11.36 2.85 21.10
CA MET A 643 11.35 1.71 22.03
C MET A 643 10.11 1.70 22.93
N SER A 644 9.70 2.87 23.43
CA SER A 644 8.52 2.99 24.29
C SER A 644 7.23 2.67 23.54
N ASP A 645 7.12 3.12 22.29
CA ASP A 645 5.98 2.84 21.43
C ASP A 645 5.89 1.33 21.10
N ILE A 646 7.02 0.67 20.77
CA ILE A 646 7.05 -0.78 20.54
C ILE A 646 6.57 -1.56 21.77
N GLN A 647 7.01 -1.18 22.98
CA GLN A 647 6.55 -1.81 24.22
C GLN A 647 5.07 -1.59 24.48
N ARG A 648 4.54 -0.39 24.17
CA ARG A 648 3.12 -0.08 24.30
C ARG A 648 2.27 -0.96 23.37
N MET A 649 2.75 -1.21 22.15
CA MET A 649 2.12 -2.09 21.16
C MET A 649 2.33 -3.59 21.46
N ALA A 650 2.68 -3.96 22.69
CA ALA A 650 2.99 -5.33 23.11
C ALA A 650 4.10 -6.02 22.29
N GLY A 651 4.97 -5.23 21.64
CA GLY A 651 6.08 -5.71 20.83
C GLY A 651 7.31 -6.07 21.66
N THR A 652 8.19 -6.85 21.02
CA THR A 652 9.51 -7.25 21.53
C THR A 652 10.57 -6.84 20.51
N PHE A 653 11.78 -6.52 20.97
CA PHE A 653 12.85 -6.07 20.09
C PHE A 653 14.23 -6.47 20.61
N GLU A 654 15.19 -6.53 19.69
CA GLU A 654 16.60 -6.75 19.96
C GLU A 654 17.32 -5.45 20.33
N SER A 655 18.50 -5.56 20.94
CA SER A 655 19.32 -4.39 21.28
C SER A 655 19.58 -3.52 20.04
N PRO A 656 19.22 -2.22 20.04
CA PRO A 656 19.36 -1.37 18.87
C PRO A 656 20.82 -1.23 18.41
N VAL A 657 21.03 -1.26 17.10
CA VAL A 657 22.34 -1.00 16.48
C VAL A 657 22.37 0.46 16.02
N THR A 658 23.39 1.22 16.43
CA THR A 658 23.51 2.66 16.12
C THR A 658 24.72 2.91 15.23
N ASP A 659 24.55 3.71 14.18
CA ASP A 659 25.61 4.13 13.25
C ASP A 659 25.90 5.64 13.34
N GLY A 660 25.79 6.20 14.55
CA GLY A 660 25.97 7.62 14.85
C GLY A 660 24.76 8.50 14.55
N GLU A 661 24.27 8.50 13.30
CA GLU A 661 23.14 9.36 12.89
C GLU A 661 21.79 8.65 13.04
N TYR A 662 21.74 7.35 12.73
CA TYR A 662 20.54 6.52 12.81
C TYR A 662 20.73 5.36 13.77
N ALA A 663 19.61 4.93 14.36
CA ALA A 663 19.48 3.69 15.11
C ALA A 663 18.53 2.75 14.38
N VAL A 664 18.92 1.48 14.30
CA VAL A 664 18.11 0.40 13.73
C VAL A 664 17.62 -0.50 14.87
N ILE A 665 16.32 -0.72 14.92
CA ILE A 665 15.62 -1.58 15.88
C ILE A 665 14.93 -2.69 15.11
N GLU A 666 15.27 -3.94 15.41
CA GLU A 666 14.63 -5.13 14.84
C GLU A 666 13.86 -5.86 15.93
N GLY A 667 12.69 -6.41 15.58
CA GLY A 667 11.82 -7.02 16.56
C GLY A 667 10.56 -7.65 15.99
N GLU A 668 9.67 -8.06 16.89
CA GLU A 668 8.39 -8.66 16.55
C GLU A 668 7.25 -8.02 17.35
N ALA A 669 6.12 -7.74 16.71
CA ALA A 669 4.94 -7.21 17.39
C ALA A 669 3.62 -7.66 16.72
N PRO A 670 2.49 -7.59 17.44
CA PRO A 670 1.16 -7.89 16.88
C PRO A 670 0.84 -7.06 15.64
N VAL A 671 0.27 -7.70 14.62
CA VAL A 671 -0.20 -7.00 13.41
C VAL A 671 -1.33 -6.04 13.73
N SER A 672 -2.15 -6.33 14.74
CA SER A 672 -3.27 -5.51 15.22
C SER A 672 -2.82 -4.10 15.65
N GLU A 673 -1.69 -4.01 16.36
CA GLU A 673 -1.17 -2.77 16.93
C GLU A 673 -0.25 -1.98 15.98
N MET A 674 0.46 -2.67 15.07
CA MET A 674 1.51 -2.04 14.25
C MET A 674 1.04 -1.44 12.92
N ARG A 675 -0.25 -1.54 12.56
CA ARG A 675 -0.75 -1.20 11.20
C ARG A 675 -0.45 0.23 10.79
N ASP A 676 -0.71 1.16 11.70
CA ASP A 676 -0.60 2.60 11.45
C ASP A 676 0.71 3.16 11.99
N TYR A 677 1.53 2.33 12.64
CA TYR A 677 2.72 2.80 13.33
C TYR A 677 3.74 3.44 12.39
N ALA A 678 3.76 3.04 11.12
CA ALA A 678 4.61 3.67 10.12
C ALA A 678 4.26 5.16 9.92
N MET A 679 2.99 5.55 10.04
CA MET A 679 2.56 6.95 9.99
C MET A 679 3.04 7.72 11.22
N ASP A 680 2.90 7.13 12.41
CA ASP A 680 3.39 7.73 13.65
C ASP A 680 4.90 7.97 13.58
N VAL A 681 5.66 6.95 13.13
CA VAL A 681 7.11 7.04 12.89
C VAL A 681 7.42 8.19 11.96
N ASN A 682 6.81 8.23 10.79
CA ASN A 682 7.04 9.29 9.81
C ASN A 682 6.75 10.68 10.42
N GLN A 683 5.65 10.82 11.17
CA GLN A 683 5.25 12.06 11.80
C GLN A 683 6.24 12.54 12.87
N TYR A 684 6.60 11.68 13.84
CA TYR A 684 7.49 12.13 14.93
C TYR A 684 8.95 12.24 14.51
N THR A 685 9.37 11.49 13.50
CA THR A 685 10.70 11.61 12.90
C THR A 685 10.78 12.68 11.83
N HIS A 686 9.69 13.41 11.55
CA HIS A 686 9.64 14.43 10.50
C HIS A 686 10.08 13.91 9.11
N GLY A 687 9.76 12.66 8.79
CA GLY A 687 10.11 12.02 7.52
C GLY A 687 11.50 11.38 7.46
N HIS A 688 12.23 11.34 8.57
CA HIS A 688 13.55 10.69 8.62
C HIS A 688 13.49 9.21 9.01
N GLY A 689 12.41 8.75 9.62
CA GLY A 689 12.23 7.37 10.05
C GLY A 689 11.74 6.46 8.92
N ARG A 690 12.18 5.22 8.94
CA ARG A 690 11.76 4.17 8.01
C ARG A 690 11.28 2.95 8.78
N PHE A 691 10.07 2.51 8.49
CA PHE A 691 9.50 1.29 9.03
C PHE A 691 9.35 0.25 7.92
N SER A 692 9.61 -1.01 8.24
CA SER A 692 9.36 -2.14 7.34
C SER A 692 8.96 -3.35 8.17
N ALA A 693 8.04 -4.16 7.65
CA ALA A 693 7.52 -5.32 8.35
C ALA A 693 7.21 -6.47 7.39
N THR A 694 7.41 -7.70 7.87
CA THR A 694 7.08 -8.94 7.15
C THR A 694 6.31 -9.88 8.06
N PHE A 695 5.52 -10.80 7.51
CA PHE A 695 4.76 -11.76 8.31
C PHE A 695 5.69 -12.70 9.09
N GLY A 696 5.62 -12.65 10.42
CA GLY A 696 6.49 -13.38 11.34
C GLY A 696 5.91 -14.71 11.85
N GLY A 697 4.63 -14.99 11.60
CA GLY A 697 3.90 -16.17 12.06
C GLY A 697 2.73 -15.83 12.99
N TYR A 698 2.12 -16.87 13.56
CA TYR A 698 1.05 -16.74 14.55
C TYR A 698 1.60 -16.94 15.96
N LYS A 699 1.10 -16.14 16.90
CA LYS A 699 1.42 -16.26 18.34
C LYS A 699 0.15 -16.06 19.17
N PRO A 700 0.17 -16.39 20.47
CA PRO A 700 -0.92 -16.07 21.37
C PRO A 700 -1.35 -14.61 21.24
N CYS A 701 -2.66 -14.41 21.09
CA CYS A 701 -3.25 -13.08 21.00
C CYS A 701 -2.99 -12.31 22.30
N HIS A 702 -2.44 -11.11 22.19
CA HIS A 702 -2.00 -10.27 23.30
C HIS A 702 -3.19 -9.74 24.13
N ASP A 703 -4.35 -9.55 23.50
CA ASP A 703 -5.58 -8.97 24.05
C ASP A 703 -6.81 -9.88 23.85
N ALA A 704 -6.59 -11.21 23.91
CA ALA A 704 -7.59 -12.21 23.55
C ALA A 704 -8.99 -12.02 24.17
N GLU A 705 -9.07 -11.62 25.44
CA GLU A 705 -10.36 -11.39 26.12
C GLU A 705 -11.20 -10.29 25.43
N GLN A 706 -10.55 -9.20 24.99
CA GLN A 706 -11.22 -8.10 24.31
C GLN A 706 -11.70 -8.53 22.93
N VAL A 707 -10.85 -9.23 22.17
CA VAL A 707 -11.20 -9.75 20.83
C VAL A 707 -12.35 -10.75 20.90
N ILE A 708 -12.34 -11.66 21.86
CA ILE A 708 -13.41 -12.65 22.07
C ILE A 708 -14.73 -11.96 22.43
N ALA A 709 -14.68 -10.99 23.35
CA ALA A 709 -15.87 -10.22 23.74
C ALA A 709 -16.43 -9.41 22.57
N ALA A 710 -15.58 -8.79 21.76
CA ALA A 710 -15.97 -7.99 20.60
C ALA A 710 -16.56 -8.85 19.46
N ALA A 711 -16.02 -10.06 19.24
CA ALA A 711 -16.54 -10.98 18.23
C ALA A 711 -17.94 -11.49 18.56
N ALA A 712 -18.27 -11.62 19.85
CA ALA A 712 -19.57 -12.06 20.35
C ALA A 712 -20.09 -13.35 19.68
N TYR A 713 -19.18 -14.24 19.28
CA TYR A 713 -19.52 -15.46 18.55
C TYR A 713 -20.19 -16.49 19.47
N ASP A 714 -21.38 -16.94 19.08
CA ASP A 714 -22.12 -18.01 19.76
C ASP A 714 -22.01 -19.32 18.96
N PRO A 715 -21.14 -20.26 19.38
CA PRO A 715 -20.97 -21.55 18.68
C PRO A 715 -22.22 -22.44 18.75
N GLU A 716 -23.15 -22.22 19.70
CA GLU A 716 -24.39 -23.00 19.76
C GLU A 716 -25.46 -22.50 18.78
N ALA A 717 -25.35 -21.25 18.30
CA ALA A 717 -26.23 -20.65 17.30
C ALA A 717 -25.75 -20.92 15.85
N ASP A 718 -24.50 -21.36 15.66
CA ASP A 718 -23.93 -21.75 14.37
C ASP A 718 -24.48 -23.11 13.92
N LEU A 719 -25.56 -23.08 13.13
CA LEU A 719 -26.26 -24.29 12.66
C LEU A 719 -25.43 -25.12 11.67
N ASP A 720 -24.60 -24.47 10.85
CA ASP A 720 -23.73 -25.14 9.88
C ASP A 720 -22.59 -25.91 10.56
N ASN A 721 -22.27 -25.52 11.79
CA ASN A 721 -21.23 -26.14 12.59
C ASN A 721 -21.68 -26.46 14.02
N THR A 722 -22.89 -26.99 14.14
CA THR A 722 -23.47 -27.30 15.44
C THR A 722 -22.60 -28.29 16.25
N PRO A 723 -22.39 -28.04 17.55
CA PRO A 723 -21.71 -28.99 18.45
C PRO A 723 -22.63 -30.12 18.93
N ASP A 724 -23.94 -30.03 18.65
CA ASP A 724 -24.93 -30.99 19.13
C ASP A 724 -24.99 -32.25 18.25
N SER A 725 -25.16 -33.41 18.88
CA SER A 725 -25.30 -34.71 18.20
C SER A 725 -26.75 -35.12 18.00
N VAL A 726 -27.03 -36.00 17.04
CA VAL A 726 -28.40 -36.46 16.74
C VAL A 726 -28.50 -37.94 17.08
N PHE A 727 -29.39 -38.30 17.99
CA PHE A 727 -29.64 -39.68 18.43
C PHE A 727 -31.05 -40.13 18.02
N CYS A 728 -31.30 -41.44 17.96
CA CYS A 728 -32.62 -41.97 17.64
C CYS A 728 -33.37 -42.49 18.86
N ALA A 729 -34.61 -42.04 19.05
CA ALA A 729 -35.54 -42.65 20.01
C ALA A 729 -36.91 -42.83 19.35
N HIS A 730 -37.52 -44.01 19.54
CA HIS A 730 -38.85 -44.34 19.01
C HIS A 730 -38.99 -44.14 17.48
N GLY A 731 -37.90 -44.27 16.72
CA GLY A 731 -37.91 -44.12 15.25
C GLY A 731 -37.90 -42.68 14.75
N ALA A 732 -37.55 -41.70 15.60
CA ALA A 732 -37.29 -40.33 15.21
C ALA A 732 -35.94 -39.85 15.77
N GLY A 733 -35.19 -39.12 14.95
CA GLY A 733 -33.98 -38.44 15.40
C GLY A 733 -34.31 -37.25 16.30
N TYR A 734 -33.56 -37.06 17.37
CA TYR A 734 -33.65 -35.91 18.25
C TYR A 734 -32.25 -35.37 18.59
N PRO A 735 -32.09 -34.04 18.71
CA PRO A 735 -30.81 -33.45 19.07
C PRO A 735 -30.50 -33.66 20.55
N VAL A 736 -29.26 -34.04 20.85
CA VAL A 736 -28.66 -34.12 22.19
C VAL A 736 -27.60 -33.04 22.29
N LYS A 737 -27.71 -32.21 23.33
CA LYS A 737 -26.78 -31.13 23.59
C LYS A 737 -25.36 -31.64 23.80
N TRP A 738 -24.38 -30.90 23.27
CA TRP A 738 -22.95 -31.26 23.28
C TRP A 738 -22.43 -31.77 24.64
N TYR A 739 -22.85 -31.15 25.75
CA TYR A 739 -22.43 -31.49 27.12
C TYR A 739 -23.11 -32.75 27.69
N LYS A 740 -24.12 -33.29 27.00
CA LYS A 740 -24.78 -34.56 27.34
C LYS A 740 -24.33 -35.71 26.45
N VAL A 741 -23.69 -35.44 25.31
CA VAL A 741 -23.22 -36.48 24.37
C VAL A 741 -22.41 -37.59 25.07
N PRO A 742 -21.51 -37.30 26.04
CA PRO A 742 -20.76 -38.36 26.73
C PRO A 742 -21.64 -39.39 27.47
N GLU A 743 -22.86 -39.02 27.88
CA GLU A 743 -23.78 -39.95 28.56
C GLU A 743 -24.48 -40.90 27.59
N PHE A 744 -24.71 -40.46 26.35
CA PHE A 744 -25.48 -41.16 25.32
C PHE A 744 -24.62 -41.89 24.29
N ALA A 745 -23.32 -41.57 24.18
CA ALA A 745 -22.40 -42.21 23.24
C ALA A 745 -22.47 -43.74 23.35
N HIS A 746 -22.51 -44.42 22.20
CA HIS A 746 -22.58 -45.88 22.15
C HIS A 746 -21.19 -46.53 22.17
N VAL A 747 -20.14 -45.75 21.97
CA VAL A 747 -18.74 -46.16 22.10
C VAL A 747 -18.14 -45.50 23.33
N ASP A 748 -17.37 -46.26 24.10
CA ASP A 748 -16.67 -45.73 25.27
C ASP A 748 -15.55 -44.78 24.84
N TYR A 749 -15.32 -43.72 25.63
CA TYR A 749 -14.21 -42.80 25.42
C TYR A 749 -12.88 -43.54 25.58
N ALA A 750 -11.91 -43.18 24.75
CA ALA A 750 -10.57 -43.78 24.75
C ALA A 750 -9.65 -43.17 25.83
N MET A 751 -9.93 -41.95 26.28
CA MET A 751 -9.21 -41.24 27.34
C MET A 751 -9.67 -41.53 28.77
#